data_AF-A0A0C4F3E2-F1
#
_entry.id   AF-A0A0C4F3E2-F1
#
_cell.length_a   1.000
_cell.length_b   1.000
_cell.length_c   1.000
_cell.angle_alpha   90.00
_cell.angle_beta   90.00
_cell.angle_gamma   90.00
#
_symmetry.space_group_name_H-M   'P 1'
#
loop_
_entity.id
_entity.type
_entity.pdbx_description
1 polymer ?
#
loop_
_entity_poly.entity_id
_entity_poly.type
_entity_poly.pdbx_seq_one_letter_code
_entity_poly.pdbx_strand_id
1 'polypeptide(L)'
;MAENIPLPDSPAPSSSAHNPAENNQHIEAEPPALDAIIQALLPILSGQNTLLALYQTLNELAQKADTPLTDPTSQLLNSLAERHDQLDRLKVCDASNPANSIDHQLKPDQPPPPDPPDETKAQQEQSRQEIEALKTELETTQAKLKQEEEKRAKSISLLRAVRQKLVQTEKDKNALESELNESNSNSSSKIKELQADKKSLEDELSKLKISQEQQLSKLRHSYERENQSIRSQFERETASKKSQFELDTITAKAAYERELTNRNQKIVQTEARLRDLSAERDRLFEQLQNRQAELEDTRAQHDDLKGSVDELQHELTQSQNRVHVLCEEIEQLVHKQGSTLESDQVIQMLKEQHLHETKTLETRIAQLEKERIDVENELGESLKERLEQIEHLRNQARLKSIEYHDSLTSMAQRNQEILKSDAQIDLLKTQLKAALLARDSQTDSIASLKHNWFEELQTELKTATEELTRTRVELEEGSERERMLRAENKSLRENEIRKVDEVKGLFMRGNIEQNVRKEGVGYFAHFSQKPPAGSAPLPATPATTRDPALGSDPPQPDLSTHAPAPSCSPSPHASHIPPTTPPPPQSSTLVDPDSSSVSLDNPALDDEAQLNFEYLRNTLLQFLEHKEMRPHLVRVLGVILHFTPQEIRRLASKV
;
A
#
# COMPACT_ATOMS: atom_id res chain seq x y z
N MET A 1 -61.04 -12.41 6.22
CA MET A 1 -60.47 -12.05 4.90
C MET A 1 -59.18 -11.26 5.18
N ALA A 2 -58.02 -11.85 5.46
CA ALA A 2 -57.50 -13.22 5.29
C ALA A 2 -56.93 -13.58 3.90
N GLU A 3 -55.84 -12.90 3.53
CA GLU A 3 -54.73 -13.35 2.68
C GLU A 3 -53.45 -12.79 3.38
N ASN A 4 -52.48 -13.52 3.93
CA ASN A 4 -51.94 -14.88 3.79
C ASN A 4 -50.85 -15.02 2.71
N ILE A 5 -49.66 -14.49 3.01
CA ILE A 5 -48.39 -14.73 2.31
C ILE A 5 -47.35 -15.17 3.37
N PRO A 6 -46.57 -16.25 3.15
CA PRO A 6 -45.77 -16.87 4.21
C PRO A 6 -44.39 -16.22 4.41
N LEU A 7 -43.95 -16.17 5.68
CA LEU A 7 -42.55 -16.02 6.05
C LEU A 7 -41.82 -17.38 6.01
N PRO A 8 -40.54 -17.45 5.62
CA PRO A 8 -39.69 -18.61 5.85
C PRO A 8 -39.01 -18.55 7.24
N ASP A 9 -38.85 -19.71 7.87
CA ASP A 9 -38.34 -19.85 9.24
C ASP A 9 -36.83 -19.57 9.42
N SER A 10 -36.48 -19.05 10.60
CA SER A 10 -35.12 -19.04 11.13
C SER A 10 -34.80 -20.34 11.87
N PRO A 11 -33.64 -20.99 11.62
CA PRO A 11 -33.06 -21.95 12.56
C PRO A 11 -32.02 -21.28 13.49
N ALA A 12 -32.03 -21.66 14.76
CA ALA A 12 -31.08 -21.24 15.79
C ALA A 12 -29.74 -22.04 15.71
N PRO A 13 -28.66 -21.63 16.42
CA PRO A 13 -27.30 -21.98 16.03
C PRO A 13 -26.81 -23.35 16.56
N SER A 14 -26.03 -24.05 15.74
CA SER A 14 -25.22 -25.20 16.15
C SER A 14 -23.72 -24.89 15.99
N SER A 15 -22.96 -25.07 17.06
CA SER A 15 -21.50 -24.89 17.09
C SER A 15 -20.75 -25.95 16.29
N SER A 16 -19.87 -25.53 15.38
CA SER A 16 -18.73 -26.34 14.92
C SER A 16 -17.62 -25.43 14.42
N ALA A 17 -16.37 -25.72 14.76
CA ALA A 17 -15.20 -24.95 14.36
C ALA A 17 -14.54 -25.58 13.12
N HIS A 18 -14.32 -24.79 12.06
CA HIS A 18 -13.34 -25.00 10.98
C HIS A 18 -12.88 -23.60 10.52
N ASN A 19 -11.59 -23.27 10.59
CA ASN A 19 -10.49 -23.66 9.69
C ASN A 19 -10.74 -23.26 8.22
N PRO A 20 -10.02 -22.24 7.70
CA PRO A 20 -10.12 -21.83 6.30
C PRO A 20 -9.06 -22.55 5.44
N ALA A 21 -9.48 -23.58 4.71
CA ALA A 21 -8.61 -24.26 3.74
C ALA A 21 -9.42 -24.95 2.63
N GLU A 22 -10.09 -24.17 1.77
CA GLU A 22 -10.61 -24.70 0.49
C GLU A 22 -10.84 -23.58 -0.54
N ASN A 23 -9.74 -23.09 -1.12
CA ASN A 23 -9.76 -22.46 -2.44
C ASN A 23 -8.42 -22.75 -3.15
N ASN A 24 -8.28 -23.98 -3.66
CA ASN A 24 -7.26 -24.40 -4.62
C ASN A 24 -7.60 -25.79 -5.18
N GLN A 25 -8.69 -25.91 -5.95
CA GLN A 25 -8.88 -27.06 -6.85
C GLN A 25 -8.31 -26.75 -8.24
N HIS A 26 -7.00 -26.47 -8.27
CA HIS A 26 -6.15 -26.62 -9.45
C HIS A 26 -4.68 -26.51 -9.03
N ILE A 27 -4.07 -27.65 -8.70
CA ILE A 27 -2.65 -28.00 -8.93
C ILE A 27 -2.55 -29.52 -8.76
N GLU A 28 -2.08 -30.14 -9.84
CA GLU A 28 -1.47 -31.46 -10.03
C GLU A 28 -1.59 -32.54 -8.94
N ALA A 29 -2.16 -33.67 -9.34
CA ALA A 29 -1.86 -34.96 -8.73
C ALA A 29 -0.43 -35.37 -9.12
N GLU A 30 0.54 -35.22 -8.21
CA GLU A 30 1.84 -35.86 -8.39
C GLU A 30 1.71 -37.40 -8.31
N PRO A 31 2.46 -38.15 -9.12
CA PRO A 31 2.24 -39.59 -9.28
C PRO A 31 2.91 -40.42 -8.16
N PRO A 32 2.41 -41.63 -7.87
CA PRO A 32 3.03 -42.59 -6.93
C PRO A 32 4.42 -43.12 -7.36
N ALA A 33 5.02 -42.55 -8.41
CA ALA A 33 6.34 -42.90 -8.92
C ALA A 33 7.49 -42.37 -8.02
N LEU A 34 7.35 -41.17 -7.44
CA LEU A 34 8.44 -40.57 -6.66
C LEU A 34 8.72 -41.36 -5.37
N ASP A 35 7.67 -41.78 -4.66
CA ASP A 35 7.78 -42.56 -3.42
C ASP A 35 8.36 -43.98 -3.67
N ALA A 36 8.01 -44.60 -4.81
CA ALA A 36 8.62 -45.85 -5.25
C ALA A 36 10.11 -45.71 -5.60
N ILE A 37 10.51 -44.59 -6.22
CA ILE A 37 11.92 -44.28 -6.49
C ILE A 37 12.68 -44.03 -5.18
N ILE A 38 12.10 -43.31 -4.22
CA ILE A 38 12.70 -43.07 -2.90
C ILE A 38 12.92 -44.39 -2.15
N GLN A 39 11.93 -45.29 -2.13
CA GLN A 39 12.08 -46.62 -1.51
C GLN A 39 13.16 -47.47 -2.20
N ALA A 40 13.33 -47.36 -3.52
CA ALA A 40 14.38 -48.06 -4.26
C ALA A 40 15.79 -47.50 -4.03
N LEU A 41 15.92 -46.24 -3.60
CA LEU A 41 17.19 -45.59 -3.29
C LEU A 41 17.68 -45.85 -1.85
N LEU A 42 16.79 -46.18 -0.91
CA LEU A 42 17.16 -46.48 0.49
C LEU A 42 18.28 -47.55 0.64
N PRO A 43 18.25 -48.69 -0.08
CA PRO A 43 19.31 -49.71 0.00
C PRO A 43 20.69 -49.24 -0.47
N ILE A 44 20.77 -48.17 -1.28
CA ILE A 44 22.05 -47.65 -1.80
C ILE A 44 22.89 -47.02 -0.70
N LEU A 45 22.26 -46.41 0.32
CA LEU A 45 22.95 -45.93 1.52
C LEU A 45 23.45 -47.07 2.43
N SER A 46 23.01 -48.32 2.19
CA SER A 46 23.34 -49.49 3.03
C SER A 46 24.47 -50.39 2.47
N GLY A 47 25.10 -50.04 1.35
CA GLY A 47 26.35 -50.67 0.91
C GLY A 47 26.28 -52.11 0.40
N GLN A 48 25.12 -52.58 -0.09
CA GLN A 48 25.00 -53.88 -0.81
C GLN A 48 24.92 -53.68 -2.33
N ASN A 49 25.12 -54.77 -3.10
CA ASN A 49 25.19 -54.77 -4.57
C ASN A 49 23.87 -54.34 -5.23
N THR A 50 23.67 -53.03 -5.40
CA THR A 50 22.39 -52.41 -5.77
C THR A 50 22.28 -51.98 -7.24
N LEU A 51 23.38 -51.92 -7.99
CA LEU A 51 23.38 -51.46 -9.39
C LEU A 51 22.52 -52.35 -10.32
N LEU A 52 22.58 -53.67 -10.14
CA LEU A 52 21.78 -54.62 -10.93
C LEU A 52 20.28 -54.51 -10.59
N ALA A 53 19.96 -54.35 -9.31
CA ALA A 53 18.58 -54.20 -8.84
C ALA A 53 17.96 -52.88 -9.33
N LEU A 54 18.71 -51.78 -9.29
CA LEU A 54 18.27 -50.48 -9.81
C LEU A 54 18.08 -50.48 -11.33
N TYR A 55 18.92 -51.21 -12.07
CA TYR A 55 18.70 -51.43 -13.51
C TYR A 55 17.43 -52.24 -13.78
N GLN A 56 17.17 -53.30 -13.01
CA GLN A 56 15.96 -54.12 -13.13
C GLN A 56 14.68 -53.32 -12.83
N THR A 57 14.64 -52.53 -11.75
CA THR A 57 13.45 -51.74 -11.40
C THR A 57 13.16 -50.61 -12.39
N LEU A 58 14.19 -49.92 -12.89
CA LEU A 58 14.03 -48.91 -13.96
C LEU A 58 13.54 -49.52 -15.28
N ASN A 59 14.01 -50.73 -15.61
CA ASN A 59 13.56 -51.45 -16.81
C ASN A 59 12.11 -51.96 -16.67
N GLU A 60 11.72 -52.46 -15.49
CA GLU A 60 10.31 -52.81 -15.20
C GLU A 60 9.37 -51.60 -15.21
N LEU A 61 9.85 -50.42 -14.79
CA LEU A 61 9.09 -49.18 -14.85
C LEU A 61 8.92 -48.69 -16.30
N ALA A 62 9.98 -48.79 -17.11
CA ALA A 62 9.96 -48.46 -18.54
C ALA A 62 9.07 -49.39 -19.39
N GLN A 63 8.77 -50.60 -18.92
CA GLN A 63 7.88 -51.56 -19.58
C GLN A 63 6.39 -51.39 -19.23
N LYS A 64 6.05 -50.53 -18.25
CA LYS A 64 4.65 -50.21 -17.91
C LYS A 64 4.16 -49.01 -18.73
N ALA A 65 3.14 -49.23 -19.55
CA ALA A 65 2.72 -48.31 -20.61
C ALA A 65 2.12 -46.97 -20.14
N ASP A 66 1.78 -46.82 -18.85
CA ASP A 66 1.02 -45.67 -18.33
C ASP A 66 1.88 -44.55 -17.70
N THR A 67 3.21 -44.62 -17.80
CA THR A 67 4.11 -43.55 -17.34
C THR A 67 5.12 -43.15 -18.43
N PRO A 68 5.00 -41.97 -19.06
CA PRO A 68 6.03 -41.48 -19.97
C PRO A 68 7.30 -41.14 -19.18
N LEU A 69 8.36 -41.94 -19.36
CA LEU A 69 9.67 -41.65 -18.78
C LEU A 69 10.20 -40.31 -19.31
N THR A 70 10.75 -39.48 -18.42
CA THR A 70 11.35 -38.20 -18.79
C THR A 70 12.72 -38.41 -19.43
N ASP A 71 13.09 -37.55 -20.39
CA ASP A 71 14.35 -37.60 -21.15
C ASP A 71 15.64 -37.89 -20.31
N PRO A 72 15.85 -37.30 -19.12
CA PRO A 72 16.99 -37.67 -18.28
C PRO A 72 16.94 -39.10 -17.71
N THR A 73 15.74 -39.67 -17.47
CA THR A 73 15.61 -41.05 -16.99
C THR A 73 15.83 -42.09 -18.09
N SER A 74 15.46 -41.81 -19.33
CA SER A 74 15.83 -42.64 -20.48
C SER A 74 17.34 -42.55 -20.79
N GLN A 75 17.97 -41.37 -20.64
CA GLN A 75 19.43 -41.23 -20.72
C GLN A 75 20.15 -42.03 -19.61
N LEU A 76 19.64 -42.02 -18.38
CA LEU A 76 20.16 -42.82 -17.27
C LEU A 76 20.02 -44.34 -17.54
N LEU A 77 18.87 -44.77 -18.06
CA LEU A 77 18.62 -46.18 -18.43
C LEU A 77 19.61 -46.66 -19.50
N ASN A 78 19.87 -45.85 -20.54
CA ASN A 78 20.82 -46.16 -21.59
C ASN A 78 22.27 -46.23 -21.06
N SER A 79 22.67 -45.28 -20.20
CA SER A 79 23.97 -45.27 -19.51
C SER A 79 24.18 -46.51 -18.63
N LEU A 80 23.14 -46.95 -17.92
CA LEU A 80 23.17 -48.17 -17.11
C LEU A 80 23.24 -49.43 -17.97
N ALA A 81 22.49 -49.50 -19.08
CA ALA A 81 22.54 -50.60 -20.03
C ALA A 81 23.94 -50.75 -20.66
N GLU A 82 24.55 -49.64 -21.08
CA GLU A 82 25.90 -49.63 -21.68
C GLU A 82 26.97 -50.10 -20.68
N ARG A 83 26.86 -49.69 -19.40
CA ARG A 83 27.73 -50.23 -18.33
C ARG A 83 27.45 -51.70 -18.02
N HIS A 84 26.21 -52.18 -18.12
CA HIS A 84 25.89 -53.59 -17.91
C HIS A 84 26.54 -54.47 -18.98
N ASP A 85 26.47 -54.05 -20.25
CA ASP A 85 27.09 -54.74 -21.39
C ASP A 85 28.63 -54.77 -21.28
N GLN A 86 29.25 -53.70 -20.77
CA GLN A 86 30.68 -53.67 -20.43
C GLN A 86 31.05 -54.66 -19.31
N LEU A 87 30.16 -54.87 -18.33
CA LEU A 87 30.38 -55.75 -17.18
C LEU A 87 30.23 -57.24 -17.55
N ASP A 88 29.30 -57.58 -18.44
CA ASP A 88 29.17 -58.95 -18.95
C ASP A 88 30.28 -59.30 -19.96
N ARG A 89 30.81 -58.33 -20.73
CA ARG A 89 32.05 -58.53 -21.52
C ARG A 89 33.26 -58.87 -20.66
N LEU A 90 33.32 -58.39 -19.41
CA LEU A 90 34.38 -58.74 -18.46
C LEU A 90 34.21 -60.14 -17.83
N LYS A 91 32.99 -60.70 -17.77
CA LYS A 91 32.76 -62.06 -17.25
C LYS A 91 33.15 -63.18 -18.21
N VAL A 92 33.38 -62.90 -19.49
CA VAL A 92 33.68 -63.92 -20.51
C VAL A 92 35.13 -64.42 -20.44
N CYS A 93 36.01 -63.78 -19.65
CA CYS A 93 37.44 -64.12 -19.60
C CYS A 93 37.88 -65.01 -18.42
N ASP A 94 37.04 -65.26 -17.41
CA ASP A 94 37.40 -66.05 -16.21
C ASP A 94 36.67 -67.40 -16.14
N ALA A 95 37.15 -68.38 -16.91
CA ALA A 95 36.61 -69.75 -16.88
C ALA A 95 37.66 -70.85 -17.17
N SER A 96 38.74 -70.93 -16.37
CA SER A 96 39.53 -72.17 -16.26
C SER A 96 40.25 -72.32 -14.92
N ASN A 97 39.58 -72.93 -13.96
CA ASN A 97 40.17 -73.62 -12.80
C ASN A 97 39.84 -75.13 -13.01
N PRO A 98 40.64 -76.13 -12.54
CA PRO A 98 40.78 -76.32 -11.09
C PRO A 98 42.10 -76.95 -10.55
N ALA A 99 42.36 -76.65 -9.27
CA ALA A 99 42.71 -77.60 -8.19
C ALA A 99 44.01 -78.44 -8.19
N ASN A 100 44.88 -78.09 -7.23
CA ASN A 100 45.31 -78.91 -6.07
C ASN A 100 45.87 -80.35 -6.21
N SER A 101 47.12 -80.47 -5.72
CA SER A 101 47.60 -81.48 -4.75
C SER A 101 47.97 -82.89 -5.23
N ILE A 102 49.23 -83.30 -4.98
CA ILE A 102 49.60 -84.35 -4.00
C ILE A 102 51.14 -84.46 -3.87
N ASP A 103 51.57 -85.11 -2.80
CA ASP A 103 52.88 -85.05 -2.15
C ASP A 103 53.90 -86.15 -2.56
N HIS A 104 55.14 -85.97 -2.08
CA HIS A 104 56.13 -86.99 -1.67
C HIS A 104 57.05 -87.77 -2.65
N GLN A 105 58.35 -87.60 -2.37
CA GLN A 105 59.44 -88.59 -2.26
C GLN A 105 59.96 -89.36 -3.50
N LEU A 106 61.27 -89.24 -3.76
CA LEU A 106 62.24 -90.34 -3.57
C LEU A 106 63.71 -89.83 -3.51
N LYS A 107 64.65 -90.72 -3.18
CA LYS A 107 65.95 -90.43 -2.52
C LYS A 107 67.17 -90.83 -3.42
N PRO A 108 68.45 -91.01 -2.98
CA PRO A 108 69.63 -90.57 -3.75
C PRO A 108 70.59 -91.71 -4.18
N ASP A 109 71.86 -91.34 -4.44
CA ASP A 109 73.12 -92.11 -4.46
C ASP A 109 73.66 -92.78 -5.75
N GLN A 110 74.83 -92.27 -6.18
CA GLN A 110 76.11 -92.98 -6.51
C GLN A 110 76.21 -94.04 -7.64
N PRO A 111 77.43 -94.45 -8.10
CA PRO A 111 78.67 -93.70 -8.40
C PRO A 111 79.32 -94.21 -9.76
N PRO A 112 80.65 -94.16 -10.06
CA PRO A 112 81.22 -94.31 -11.42
C PRO A 112 81.76 -95.73 -11.75
N PRO A 113 82.16 -96.00 -13.02
CA PRO A 113 83.47 -96.65 -13.32
C PRO A 113 84.05 -96.25 -14.74
N PRO A 114 85.03 -96.95 -15.38
CA PRO A 114 86.47 -96.98 -15.04
C PRO A 114 87.46 -96.83 -16.26
N ASP A 115 88.75 -96.61 -16.00
CA ASP A 115 89.89 -96.93 -16.91
C ASP A 115 90.04 -98.46 -17.07
N PRO A 116 90.66 -99.08 -18.13
CA PRO A 116 92.06 -98.89 -18.61
C PRO A 116 92.21 -99.19 -20.15
N PRO A 117 93.34 -99.64 -20.78
CA PRO A 117 94.73 -99.87 -20.31
C PRO A 117 95.88 -99.33 -21.22
N ASP A 118 97.09 -99.70 -20.79
CA ASP A 118 98.45 -99.42 -21.31
C ASP A 118 98.82 -99.98 -22.72
N GLU A 119 100.06 -99.67 -23.13
CA GLU A 119 100.85 -100.19 -24.28
C GLU A 119 100.61 -99.51 -25.66
N THR A 120 101.61 -99.14 -26.49
CA THR A 120 103.04 -99.53 -26.59
C THR A 120 103.95 -98.38 -27.09
N LYS A 121 105.28 -98.56 -27.00
CA LYS A 121 106.31 -97.54 -27.30
C LYS A 121 106.60 -97.38 -28.81
N ALA A 122 106.14 -96.29 -29.42
CA ALA A 122 106.73 -95.74 -30.66
C ALA A 122 106.55 -94.22 -30.86
N GLN A 123 106.07 -93.49 -29.83
CA GLN A 123 105.66 -92.08 -29.96
C GLN A 123 106.35 -91.21 -28.90
N GLN A 124 107.45 -90.56 -29.29
CA GLN A 124 108.15 -89.58 -28.43
C GLN A 124 108.31 -88.19 -29.07
N GLU A 125 108.01 -88.06 -30.37
CA GLU A 125 107.92 -86.77 -31.08
C GLU A 125 106.46 -86.31 -31.27
N GLN A 126 105.52 -87.22 -31.56
CA GLN A 126 104.08 -86.93 -31.67
C GLN A 126 103.44 -86.62 -30.31
N SER A 127 103.76 -87.39 -29.27
CA SER A 127 103.23 -87.18 -27.92
C SER A 127 103.67 -85.83 -27.31
N ARG A 128 104.77 -85.24 -27.78
CA ARG A 128 105.14 -83.86 -27.42
C ARG A 128 104.17 -82.83 -28.04
N GLN A 129 103.78 -83.02 -29.31
CA GLN A 129 102.78 -82.19 -29.98
C GLN A 129 101.37 -82.41 -29.40
N GLU A 130 101.00 -83.63 -29.03
CA GLU A 130 99.72 -83.94 -28.39
C GLU A 130 99.66 -83.41 -26.94
N ILE A 131 100.74 -83.45 -26.17
CA ILE A 131 100.81 -82.78 -24.85
C ILE A 131 100.74 -81.26 -25.00
N GLU A 132 101.28 -80.68 -26.07
CA GLU A 132 101.20 -79.24 -26.37
C GLU A 132 99.80 -78.84 -26.86
N ALA A 133 99.14 -79.70 -27.64
CA ALA A 133 97.74 -79.57 -28.03
C ALA A 133 96.80 -79.69 -26.81
N LEU A 134 96.98 -80.70 -25.94
CA LEU A 134 96.21 -80.87 -24.72
C LEU A 134 96.46 -79.75 -23.71
N LYS A 135 97.67 -79.18 -23.65
CA LYS A 135 97.96 -77.97 -22.85
C LYS A 135 97.25 -76.74 -23.39
N THR A 136 97.23 -76.53 -24.70
CA THR A 136 96.50 -75.40 -25.30
C THR A 136 94.97 -75.61 -25.22
N GLU A 137 94.49 -76.85 -25.27
CA GLU A 137 93.08 -77.18 -24.97
C GLU A 137 92.75 -76.97 -23.48
N LEU A 138 93.64 -77.32 -22.56
CA LEU A 138 93.50 -77.05 -21.13
C LEU A 138 93.53 -75.54 -20.83
N GLU A 139 94.42 -74.77 -21.46
CA GLU A 139 94.47 -73.31 -21.32
C GLU A 139 93.22 -72.64 -21.91
N THR A 140 92.72 -73.10 -23.07
CA THR A 140 91.50 -72.54 -23.67
C THR A 140 90.24 -72.95 -22.92
N THR A 141 90.15 -74.14 -22.35
CA THR A 141 89.05 -74.54 -21.45
C THR A 141 89.13 -73.82 -20.11
N GLN A 142 90.31 -73.59 -19.55
CA GLN A 142 90.51 -72.77 -18.35
C GLN A 142 90.18 -71.28 -18.61
N ALA A 143 90.47 -70.76 -19.81
CA ALA A 143 90.05 -69.42 -20.22
C ALA A 143 88.52 -69.31 -20.38
N LYS A 144 87.88 -70.30 -21.00
CA LYS A 144 86.40 -70.41 -21.08
C LYS A 144 85.77 -70.50 -19.69
N LEU A 145 86.37 -71.28 -18.77
CA LEU A 145 85.91 -71.38 -17.38
C LEU A 145 85.99 -70.04 -16.66
N LYS A 146 87.13 -69.33 -16.73
CA LYS A 146 87.28 -67.98 -16.17
C LYS A 146 86.28 -66.98 -16.77
N GLN A 147 86.01 -67.08 -18.08
CA GLN A 147 85.02 -66.24 -18.75
C GLN A 147 83.59 -66.55 -18.27
N GLU A 148 83.25 -67.82 -18.03
CA GLU A 148 81.97 -68.22 -17.43
C GLU A 148 81.86 -67.82 -15.96
N GLU A 149 82.93 -67.91 -15.17
CA GLU A 149 82.98 -67.41 -13.79
C GLU A 149 82.76 -65.89 -13.75
N GLU A 150 83.38 -65.13 -14.66
CA GLU A 150 83.17 -63.69 -14.78
C GLU A 150 81.74 -63.34 -15.22
N LYS A 151 81.14 -64.09 -16.15
CA LYS A 151 79.72 -63.95 -16.53
C LYS A 151 78.80 -64.27 -15.34
N ARG A 152 79.06 -65.33 -14.59
CA ARG A 152 78.31 -65.70 -13.37
C ARG A 152 78.42 -64.61 -12.31
N ALA A 153 79.61 -64.07 -12.07
CA ALA A 153 79.83 -62.96 -11.14
C ALA A 153 79.07 -61.69 -11.57
N LYS A 154 79.11 -61.33 -12.86
CA LYS A 154 78.34 -60.22 -13.44
C LYS A 154 76.83 -60.45 -13.32
N SER A 155 76.36 -61.66 -13.60
CA SER A 155 74.95 -62.04 -13.46
C SER A 155 74.46 -61.98 -12.01
N ILE A 156 75.24 -62.49 -11.05
CA ILE A 156 74.94 -62.38 -9.61
C ILE A 156 74.95 -60.92 -9.15
N SER A 157 75.89 -60.10 -9.62
CA SER A 157 75.94 -58.67 -9.33
C SER A 157 74.70 -57.94 -9.88
N LEU A 158 74.32 -58.24 -11.12
CA LEU A 158 73.10 -57.71 -11.75
C LEU A 158 71.84 -58.14 -10.98
N LEU A 159 71.72 -59.42 -10.60
CA LEU A 159 70.60 -59.92 -9.79
C LEU A 159 70.53 -59.26 -8.41
N ARG A 160 71.67 -58.98 -7.77
CA ARG A 160 71.71 -58.19 -6.52
C ARG A 160 71.24 -56.76 -6.74
N ALA A 161 71.71 -56.10 -7.81
CA ALA A 161 71.28 -54.74 -8.14
C ALA A 161 69.78 -54.67 -8.49
N VAL A 162 69.25 -55.65 -9.22
CA VAL A 162 67.81 -55.79 -9.51
C VAL A 162 67.02 -56.04 -8.23
N ARG A 163 67.46 -56.94 -7.35
CA ARG A 163 66.80 -57.19 -6.05
C ARG A 163 66.81 -55.95 -5.16
N GLN A 164 67.93 -55.22 -5.09
CA GLN A 164 68.03 -53.99 -4.30
C GLN A 164 67.12 -52.90 -4.87
N LYS A 165 67.06 -52.74 -6.20
CA LYS A 165 66.09 -51.83 -6.85
C LYS A 165 64.64 -52.24 -6.57
N LEU A 166 64.31 -53.53 -6.63
CA LEU A 166 62.97 -54.04 -6.37
C LEU A 166 62.52 -53.72 -4.93
N VAL A 167 63.36 -54.04 -3.93
CA VAL A 167 63.10 -53.72 -2.52
C VAL A 167 62.99 -52.21 -2.29
N GLN A 168 63.80 -51.40 -2.98
CA GLN A 168 63.70 -49.95 -2.91
C GLN A 168 62.38 -49.46 -3.51
N THR A 169 61.99 -49.92 -4.70
CA THR A 169 60.70 -49.56 -5.32
C THR A 169 59.49 -50.04 -4.52
N GLU A 170 59.60 -51.16 -3.82
CA GLU A 170 58.56 -51.67 -2.92
C GLU A 170 58.44 -50.80 -1.66
N LYS A 171 59.57 -50.38 -1.08
CA LYS A 171 59.58 -49.41 0.03
C LYS A 171 59.02 -48.05 -0.39
N ASP A 172 59.40 -47.53 -1.55
CA ASP A 172 58.94 -46.25 -2.07
C ASP A 172 57.45 -46.31 -2.44
N LYS A 173 56.98 -47.44 -3.00
CA LYS A 173 55.54 -47.70 -3.19
C LYS A 173 54.80 -47.66 -1.86
N ASN A 174 55.28 -48.36 -0.83
CA ASN A 174 54.61 -48.42 0.47
C ASN A 174 54.57 -47.04 1.16
N ALA A 175 55.60 -46.21 0.97
CA ALA A 175 55.61 -44.82 1.45
C ALA A 175 54.54 -43.97 0.73
N LEU A 176 54.49 -44.03 -0.60
CA LEU A 176 53.48 -43.32 -1.40
C LEU A 176 52.04 -43.80 -1.10
N GLU A 177 51.86 -45.10 -0.83
CA GLU A 177 50.57 -45.68 -0.45
C GLU A 177 50.14 -45.22 0.96
N SER A 178 51.09 -45.04 1.89
CA SER A 178 50.84 -44.43 3.20
C SER A 178 50.46 -42.95 3.10
N GLU A 179 51.21 -42.15 2.33
CA GLU A 179 50.91 -40.73 2.09
C GLU A 179 49.57 -40.53 1.39
N LEU A 180 49.24 -41.39 0.42
CA LEU A 180 47.93 -41.37 -0.26
C LEU A 180 46.79 -41.70 0.72
N ASN A 181 46.96 -42.68 1.60
CA ASN A 181 45.97 -43.02 2.62
C ASN A 181 45.80 -41.90 3.66
N GLU A 182 46.88 -41.24 4.07
CA GLU A 182 46.80 -40.08 4.97
C GLU A 182 46.11 -38.88 4.30
N SER A 183 46.43 -38.60 3.02
CA SER A 183 45.77 -37.57 2.22
C SER A 183 44.28 -37.86 2.00
N ASN A 184 43.91 -39.12 1.74
CA ASN A 184 42.52 -39.57 1.63
C ASN A 184 41.78 -39.47 2.98
N SER A 185 42.45 -39.76 4.11
CA SER A 185 41.88 -39.58 5.45
C SER A 185 41.64 -38.10 5.76
N ASN A 186 42.62 -37.23 5.49
CA ASN A 186 42.55 -35.78 5.75
C ASN A 186 41.56 -35.06 4.82
N SER A 187 41.41 -35.51 3.57
CA SER A 187 40.35 -35.00 2.70
C SER A 187 38.97 -35.52 3.12
N SER A 188 38.84 -36.78 3.55
CA SER A 188 37.58 -37.32 4.08
C SER A 188 37.12 -36.63 5.37
N SER A 189 38.03 -36.32 6.29
CA SER A 189 37.70 -35.57 7.51
C SER A 189 37.25 -34.15 7.18
N LYS A 190 37.98 -33.44 6.31
CA LYS A 190 37.61 -32.09 5.87
C LYS A 190 36.28 -32.04 5.10
N ILE A 191 35.96 -33.07 4.30
CA ILE A 191 34.65 -33.19 3.66
C ILE A 191 33.53 -33.35 4.70
N LYS A 192 33.75 -34.14 5.76
CA LYS A 192 32.77 -34.31 6.85
C LYS A 192 32.58 -33.03 7.67
N GLU A 193 33.65 -32.30 7.93
CA GLU A 193 33.63 -30.99 8.60
C GLU A 193 32.81 -29.97 7.78
N LEU A 194 33.13 -29.82 6.49
CA LEU A 194 32.36 -28.94 5.58
C LEU A 194 30.89 -29.36 5.43
N GLN A 195 30.57 -30.66 5.52
CA GLN A 195 29.19 -31.15 5.54
C GLN A 195 28.46 -30.82 6.85
N ALA A 196 29.16 -30.85 7.99
CA ALA A 196 28.60 -30.44 9.28
C ALA A 196 28.36 -28.93 9.34
N ASP A 197 29.32 -28.12 8.90
CA ASP A 197 29.19 -26.66 8.81
C ASP A 197 28.06 -26.25 7.86
N LYS A 198 28.01 -26.86 6.66
CA LYS A 198 26.91 -26.65 5.72
C LYS A 198 25.56 -26.91 6.38
N LYS A 199 25.41 -28.03 7.09
CA LYS A 199 24.16 -28.35 7.79
C LYS A 199 23.85 -27.35 8.90
N SER A 200 24.85 -26.88 9.66
CA SER A 200 24.66 -25.86 10.69
C SER A 200 24.16 -24.54 10.09
N LEU A 201 24.72 -24.12 8.96
CA LEU A 201 24.29 -22.92 8.23
C LEU A 201 22.88 -23.08 7.63
N GLU A 202 22.52 -24.26 7.11
CA GLU A 202 21.16 -24.57 6.66
C GLU A 202 20.15 -24.51 7.83
N ASP A 203 20.51 -25.07 8.99
CA ASP A 203 19.70 -24.99 10.22
C ASP A 203 19.54 -23.55 10.72
N GLU A 204 20.60 -22.73 10.69
CA GLU A 204 20.54 -21.31 11.07
C GLU A 204 19.71 -20.46 10.10
N LEU A 205 19.86 -20.68 8.79
CA LEU A 205 19.06 -20.00 7.76
C LEU A 205 17.58 -20.37 7.92
N SER A 206 17.25 -21.63 8.20
CA SER A 206 15.87 -22.04 8.46
C SER A 206 15.28 -21.36 9.72
N LYS A 207 16.04 -21.28 10.82
CA LYS A 207 15.64 -20.58 12.05
C LYS A 207 15.44 -19.08 11.81
N LEU A 208 16.33 -18.44 11.05
CA LEU A 208 16.22 -17.02 10.71
C LEU A 208 14.97 -16.75 9.87
N LYS A 209 14.71 -17.60 8.86
CA LYS A 209 13.50 -17.51 8.03
C LYS A 209 12.22 -17.67 8.85
N ILE A 210 12.16 -18.66 9.74
CA ILE A 210 11.02 -18.87 10.66
C ILE A 210 10.83 -17.66 11.58
N SER A 211 11.92 -17.12 12.14
CA SER A 211 11.88 -15.93 13.00
C SER A 211 11.35 -14.69 12.25
N GLN A 212 11.85 -14.46 11.04
CA GLN A 212 11.40 -13.38 10.16
C GLN A 212 9.91 -13.52 9.79
N GLU A 213 9.46 -14.72 9.44
CA GLU A 213 8.06 -15.00 9.12
C GLU A 213 7.14 -14.82 10.34
N GLN A 214 7.59 -15.21 11.54
CA GLN A 214 6.88 -14.91 12.79
C GLN A 214 6.81 -13.40 13.09
N GLN A 215 7.87 -12.64 12.83
CA GLN A 215 7.86 -11.17 12.99
C GLN A 215 6.90 -10.51 11.99
N LEU A 216 6.94 -10.90 10.72
CA LEU A 216 6.01 -10.42 9.68
C LEU A 216 4.56 -10.79 10.00
N SER A 217 4.31 -12.00 10.52
CA SER A 217 2.98 -12.43 10.96
C SER A 217 2.48 -11.60 12.14
N LYS A 218 3.30 -11.35 13.16
CA LYS A 218 2.96 -10.45 14.29
C LYS A 218 2.63 -9.04 13.82
N LEU A 219 3.43 -8.49 12.91
CA LEU A 219 3.22 -7.14 12.36
C LEU A 219 1.93 -7.05 11.55
N ARG A 220 1.64 -8.05 10.69
CA ARG A 220 0.36 -8.16 9.97
C ARG A 220 -0.84 -8.21 10.91
N HIS A 221 -0.79 -9.03 11.96
CA HIS A 221 -1.88 -9.11 12.96
C HIS A 221 -2.04 -7.80 13.76
N SER A 222 -0.96 -7.05 14.00
CA SER A 222 -1.02 -5.73 14.64
C SER A 222 -1.73 -4.72 13.75
N TYR A 223 -1.33 -4.61 12.48
CA TYR A 223 -1.97 -3.72 11.51
C TYR A 223 -3.42 -4.08 11.24
N GLU A 224 -3.78 -5.38 11.18
CA GLU A 224 -5.16 -5.79 10.99
C GLU A 224 -6.06 -5.36 12.17
N ARG A 225 -5.56 -5.51 13.40
CA ARG A 225 -6.27 -5.05 14.60
C ARG A 225 -6.40 -3.53 14.65
N GLU A 226 -5.37 -2.79 14.26
CA GLU A 226 -5.39 -1.33 14.17
C GLU A 226 -6.39 -0.86 13.10
N ASN A 227 -6.35 -1.44 11.90
CA ASN A 227 -7.31 -1.17 10.83
C ASN A 227 -8.76 -1.46 11.27
N GLN A 228 -9.01 -2.58 11.96
CA GLN A 228 -10.32 -2.91 12.49
C GLN A 228 -10.78 -1.90 13.56
N SER A 229 -9.89 -1.45 14.43
CA SER A 229 -10.15 -0.40 15.42
C SER A 229 -10.51 0.94 14.76
N ILE A 230 -9.75 1.35 13.74
CA ILE A 230 -9.98 2.59 12.97
C ILE A 230 -11.33 2.54 12.25
N ARG A 231 -11.65 1.42 11.57
CA ARG A 231 -12.98 1.21 10.95
C ARG A 231 -14.11 1.31 11.98
N SER A 232 -13.96 0.63 13.11
CA SER A 232 -14.94 0.63 14.21
C SER A 232 -15.08 2.02 14.88
N GLN A 233 -14.06 2.88 14.80
CA GLN A 233 -14.16 4.27 15.21
C GLN A 233 -14.91 5.12 14.18
N PHE A 234 -14.56 5.05 12.89
CA PHE A 234 -15.25 5.79 11.84
C PHE A 234 -16.73 5.43 11.73
N GLU A 235 -17.11 4.16 11.91
CA GLU A 235 -18.50 3.71 11.95
C GLU A 235 -19.26 4.35 13.12
N ARG A 236 -18.69 4.34 14.33
CA ARG A 236 -19.28 4.99 15.51
C ARG A 236 -19.39 6.51 15.35
N GLU A 237 -18.37 7.18 14.82
CA GLU A 237 -18.40 8.62 14.55
C GLU A 237 -19.44 8.98 13.48
N THR A 238 -19.58 8.16 12.44
CA THR A 238 -20.59 8.36 11.38
C THR A 238 -22.00 8.17 11.92
N ALA A 239 -22.22 7.13 12.73
CA ALA A 239 -23.50 6.92 13.42
C ALA A 239 -23.83 8.07 14.39
N SER A 240 -22.84 8.55 15.15
CA SER A 240 -23.00 9.69 16.06
C SER A 240 -23.34 10.99 15.31
N LYS A 241 -22.62 11.30 14.22
CA LYS A 241 -22.92 12.45 13.35
C LYS A 241 -24.32 12.37 12.74
N LYS A 242 -24.73 11.19 12.27
CA LYS A 242 -26.09 10.97 11.76
C LYS A 242 -27.16 11.22 12.84
N SER A 243 -26.98 10.67 14.04
CA SER A 243 -27.88 10.90 15.18
C SER A 243 -27.96 12.39 15.56
N GLN A 244 -26.83 13.12 15.52
CA GLN A 244 -26.80 14.56 15.75
C GLN A 244 -27.58 15.33 14.68
N PHE A 245 -27.37 15.04 13.39
CA PHE A 245 -28.14 15.70 12.31
C PHE A 245 -29.65 15.41 12.39
N GLU A 246 -30.04 14.21 12.82
CA GLU A 246 -31.45 13.88 13.06
C GLU A 246 -32.03 14.70 14.23
N LEU A 247 -31.29 14.84 15.34
CA LEU A 247 -31.67 15.66 16.49
C LEU A 247 -31.75 17.16 16.14
N ASP A 248 -30.78 17.69 15.40
CA ASP A 248 -30.76 19.08 14.93
C ASP A 248 -31.94 19.35 13.99
N THR A 249 -32.27 18.39 13.11
CA THR A 249 -33.43 18.49 12.22
C THR A 249 -34.75 18.51 13.00
N ILE A 250 -34.90 17.68 14.03
CA ILE A 250 -36.09 17.69 14.92
C ILE A 250 -36.18 19.02 15.68
N THR A 251 -35.05 19.51 16.20
CA THR A 251 -34.98 20.77 16.94
C THR A 251 -35.34 21.97 16.06
N ALA A 252 -34.84 22.02 14.82
CA ALA A 252 -35.18 23.04 13.85
C ALA A 252 -36.66 23.01 13.45
N LYS A 253 -37.25 21.81 13.25
CA LYS A 253 -38.69 21.65 12.99
C LYS A 253 -39.53 22.16 14.16
N ALA A 254 -39.19 21.77 15.39
CA ALA A 254 -39.90 22.23 16.59
C ALA A 254 -39.79 23.75 16.80
N ALA A 255 -38.65 24.36 16.44
CA ALA A 255 -38.49 25.81 16.46
C ALA A 255 -39.38 26.51 15.40
N TYR A 256 -39.41 25.97 14.18
CA TYR A 256 -40.27 26.48 13.09
C TYR A 256 -41.76 26.35 13.42
N GLU A 257 -42.19 25.23 14.00
CA GLU A 257 -43.58 25.03 14.44
C GLU A 257 -44.00 26.05 15.51
N ARG A 258 -43.12 26.35 16.49
CA ARG A 258 -43.37 27.41 17.49
C ARG A 258 -43.48 28.80 16.84
N GLU A 259 -42.64 29.09 15.85
CA GLU A 259 -42.74 30.35 15.12
C GLU A 259 -44.05 30.44 14.31
N LEU A 260 -44.45 29.35 13.65
CA LEU A 260 -45.70 29.26 12.91
C LEU A 260 -46.92 29.45 13.83
N THR A 261 -46.93 28.83 15.02
CA THR A 261 -48.00 29.06 16.00
C THR A 261 -48.03 30.50 16.51
N ASN A 262 -46.88 31.12 16.76
CA ASN A 262 -46.80 32.53 17.17
C ASN A 262 -47.29 33.48 16.07
N ARG A 263 -46.93 33.21 14.80
CA ARG A 263 -47.43 33.97 13.64
C ARG A 263 -48.94 33.82 13.48
N ASN A 264 -49.49 32.61 13.62
CA ASN A 264 -50.93 32.36 13.58
C ASN A 264 -51.68 33.06 14.73
N GLN A 265 -51.16 33.03 15.96
CA GLN A 265 -51.74 33.79 17.08
C GLN A 265 -51.77 35.30 16.78
N LYS A 266 -50.69 35.84 16.20
CA LYS A 266 -50.63 37.25 15.80
C LYS A 266 -51.64 37.59 14.70
N ILE A 267 -51.83 36.71 13.71
CA ILE A 267 -52.87 36.85 12.67
C ILE A 267 -54.25 36.92 13.32
N VAL A 268 -54.62 35.96 14.17
CA VAL A 268 -55.91 35.93 14.88
C VAL A 268 -56.13 37.19 15.74
N GLN A 269 -55.08 37.69 16.41
CA GLN A 269 -55.15 38.96 17.16
C GLN A 269 -55.40 40.17 16.24
N THR A 270 -54.77 40.22 15.06
CA THR A 270 -55.01 41.31 14.10
C THR A 270 -56.39 41.22 13.44
N GLU A 271 -56.88 40.02 13.16
CA GLU A 271 -58.24 39.78 12.65
C GLU A 271 -59.31 40.15 13.67
N ALA A 272 -59.08 39.89 14.96
CA ALA A 272 -59.95 40.34 16.04
C ALA A 272 -60.06 41.87 16.05
N ARG A 273 -58.92 42.57 16.11
CA ARG A 273 -58.89 44.05 16.08
C ARG A 273 -59.54 44.64 14.82
N LEU A 274 -59.39 43.99 13.67
CA LEU A 274 -60.04 44.41 12.43
C LEU A 274 -61.58 44.26 12.51
N ARG A 275 -62.07 43.18 13.12
CA ARG A 275 -63.51 42.99 13.38
C ARG A 275 -64.05 44.03 14.36
N ASP A 276 -63.32 44.33 15.42
CA ASP A 276 -63.71 45.33 16.42
C ASP A 276 -63.79 46.74 15.79
N LEU A 277 -62.78 47.13 14.98
CA LEU A 277 -62.79 48.40 14.23
C LEU A 277 -63.89 48.46 13.16
N SER A 278 -64.24 47.33 12.53
CA SER A 278 -65.39 47.28 11.62
C SER A 278 -66.71 47.51 12.37
N ALA A 279 -66.89 46.87 13.53
CA ALA A 279 -68.07 47.06 14.36
C ALA A 279 -68.18 48.50 14.90
N GLU A 280 -67.06 49.13 15.26
CA GLU A 280 -67.03 50.54 15.65
C GLU A 280 -67.39 51.47 14.48
N ARG A 281 -66.84 51.25 13.29
CA ARG A 281 -67.25 51.96 12.05
C ARG A 281 -68.75 51.84 11.82
N ASP A 282 -69.29 50.63 11.90
CA ASP A 282 -70.70 50.37 11.59
C ASP A 282 -71.61 51.03 12.63
N ARG A 283 -71.23 51.03 13.92
CA ARG A 283 -71.89 51.77 14.98
C ARG A 283 -71.85 53.30 14.78
N LEU A 284 -70.71 53.85 14.33
CA LEU A 284 -70.60 55.27 14.02
C LEU A 284 -71.45 55.65 12.80
N PHE A 285 -71.57 54.77 11.81
CA PHE A 285 -72.45 54.97 10.66
C PHE A 285 -73.93 54.96 11.07
N GLU A 286 -74.35 54.04 11.93
CA GLU A 286 -75.71 54.00 12.51
C GLU A 286 -76.01 55.27 13.33
N GLN A 287 -75.06 55.73 14.14
CA GLN A 287 -75.20 57.00 14.89
C GLN A 287 -75.34 58.23 13.96
N LEU A 288 -74.58 58.27 12.86
CA LEU A 288 -74.72 59.33 11.85
C LEU A 288 -76.07 59.26 11.14
N GLN A 289 -76.56 58.07 10.82
CA GLN A 289 -77.87 57.88 10.19
C GLN A 289 -79.02 58.29 11.12
N ASN A 290 -78.94 57.95 12.41
CA ASN A 290 -79.91 58.38 13.41
C ASN A 290 -79.92 59.91 13.56
N ARG A 291 -78.74 60.56 13.62
CA ARG A 291 -78.66 62.03 13.66
C ARG A 291 -79.16 62.69 12.38
N GLN A 292 -78.95 62.08 11.22
CA GLN A 292 -79.51 62.58 9.97
C GLN A 292 -81.05 62.55 10.02
N ALA A 293 -81.64 61.47 10.54
CA ALA A 293 -83.09 61.36 10.74
C ALA A 293 -83.62 62.38 11.78
N GLU A 294 -82.93 62.59 12.90
CA GLU A 294 -83.26 63.64 13.89
C GLU A 294 -83.22 65.06 13.27
N LEU A 295 -82.24 65.34 12.40
CA LEU A 295 -82.13 66.62 11.69
C LEU A 295 -83.23 66.79 10.63
N GLU A 296 -83.66 65.71 9.97
CA GLU A 296 -84.77 65.73 9.02
C GLU A 296 -86.13 65.91 9.72
N ASP A 297 -86.35 65.27 10.87
CA ASP A 297 -87.55 65.43 11.70
C ASP A 297 -87.64 66.83 12.32
N THR A 298 -86.56 67.33 12.94
CA THR A 298 -86.53 68.71 13.48
C THR A 298 -86.70 69.77 12.39
N ARG A 299 -86.25 69.49 11.16
CA ARG A 299 -86.52 70.35 10.00
C ARG A 299 -87.99 70.31 9.58
N ALA A 300 -88.61 69.13 9.54
CA ALA A 300 -90.05 69.01 9.25
C ALA A 300 -90.89 69.76 10.31
N GLN A 301 -90.57 69.59 11.59
CA GLN A 301 -91.21 70.33 12.69
C GLN A 301 -91.01 71.86 12.57
N HIS A 302 -89.84 72.31 12.10
CA HIS A 302 -89.61 73.73 11.83
C HIS A 302 -90.45 74.26 10.66
N ASP A 303 -90.57 73.49 9.58
CA ASP A 303 -91.39 73.85 8.42
C ASP A 303 -92.90 73.88 8.80
N ASP A 304 -93.37 72.95 9.63
CA ASP A 304 -94.73 72.94 10.20
C ASP A 304 -94.99 74.14 11.13
N LEU A 305 -94.09 74.41 12.07
CA LEU A 305 -94.17 75.57 12.97
C LEU A 305 -94.14 76.88 12.18
N LYS A 306 -93.35 76.96 11.12
CA LYS A 306 -93.31 78.12 10.23
C LYS A 306 -94.64 78.29 9.50
N GLY A 307 -95.24 77.22 8.98
CA GLY A 307 -96.59 77.26 8.42
C GLY A 307 -97.62 77.80 9.40
N SER A 308 -97.61 77.31 10.65
CA SER A 308 -98.48 77.82 11.72
C SER A 308 -98.20 79.28 12.10
N VAL A 309 -96.93 79.73 12.07
CA VAL A 309 -96.57 81.14 12.27
C VAL A 309 -97.06 82.01 11.12
N ASP A 310 -96.96 81.56 9.87
CA ASP A 310 -97.45 82.29 8.69
C ASP A 310 -99.00 82.38 8.72
N GLU A 311 -99.70 81.33 9.15
CA GLU A 311 -101.15 81.34 9.43
C GLU A 311 -101.51 82.33 10.55
N LEU A 312 -100.84 82.25 11.70
CA LEU A 312 -101.04 83.17 12.84
C LEU A 312 -100.68 84.61 12.48
N GLN A 313 -99.72 84.86 11.59
CA GLN A 313 -99.42 86.20 11.08
C GLN A 313 -100.54 86.71 10.17
N HIS A 314 -101.16 85.84 9.36
CA HIS A 314 -102.33 86.21 8.57
C HIS A 314 -103.53 86.52 9.49
N GLU A 315 -103.82 85.67 10.48
CA GLU A 315 -104.87 85.94 11.48
C GLU A 315 -104.58 87.19 12.31
N LEU A 316 -103.33 87.40 12.73
CA LEU A 316 -102.92 88.60 13.46
C LEU A 316 -103.07 89.84 12.59
N THR A 317 -102.72 89.78 11.30
CA THR A 317 -102.90 90.90 10.36
C THR A 317 -104.39 91.18 10.13
N GLN A 318 -105.22 90.15 9.99
CA GLN A 318 -106.67 90.28 9.89
C GLN A 318 -107.29 90.85 11.18
N SER A 319 -106.80 90.40 12.34
CA SER A 319 -107.17 90.90 13.67
C SER A 319 -106.69 92.33 13.88
N GLN A 320 -105.48 92.69 13.47
CA GLN A 320 -104.94 94.05 13.50
C GLN A 320 -105.70 94.98 12.57
N ASN A 321 -106.11 94.54 11.38
CA ASN A 321 -106.99 95.33 10.51
C ASN A 321 -108.35 95.56 11.17
N ARG A 322 -108.93 94.52 11.81
CA ARG A 322 -110.18 94.64 12.57
C ARG A 322 -110.03 95.49 13.83
N VAL A 323 -108.90 95.40 14.53
CA VAL A 323 -108.57 96.21 15.71
C VAL A 323 -108.20 97.62 15.30
N HIS A 324 -107.66 97.86 14.11
CA HIS A 324 -107.44 99.20 13.59
C HIS A 324 -108.80 99.89 13.37
N VAL A 325 -109.76 99.21 12.73
CA VAL A 325 -111.16 99.66 12.64
C VAL A 325 -111.78 99.84 14.04
N LEU A 326 -111.63 98.86 14.94
CA LEU A 326 -112.13 99.00 16.33
C LEU A 326 -111.37 100.05 17.14
N CYS A 327 -110.16 100.46 16.76
CA CYS A 327 -109.39 101.54 17.38
C CYS A 327 -109.74 102.88 16.76
N GLU A 328 -110.17 102.94 15.50
CA GLU A 328 -110.90 104.10 14.97
C GLU A 328 -112.24 104.25 15.71
N GLU A 329 -112.89 103.16 16.14
CA GLU A 329 -114.06 103.17 17.04
C GLU A 329 -113.69 103.42 18.52
N ILE A 330 -112.51 102.99 18.99
CA ILE A 330 -112.09 103.07 20.40
C ILE A 330 -111.27 104.34 20.70
N GLU A 331 -110.69 105.04 19.73
CA GLU A 331 -110.30 106.45 19.89
C GLU A 331 -111.54 107.32 20.19
N GLN A 332 -112.75 106.83 19.87
CA GLN A 332 -114.03 107.43 20.28
C GLN A 332 -114.47 107.01 21.71
N LEU A 333 -113.81 106.03 22.36
CA LEU A 333 -114.25 105.40 23.62
C LEU A 333 -113.19 105.36 24.75
N VAL A 334 -111.90 105.18 24.45
CA VAL A 334 -110.74 105.11 25.39
C VAL A 334 -110.28 106.50 25.87
N HIS A 335 -111.24 107.41 25.99
CA HIS A 335 -111.13 108.54 26.90
C HIS A 335 -111.23 108.13 28.39
N LYS A 336 -111.11 106.81 28.73
CA LYS A 336 -111.33 106.22 30.07
C LYS A 336 -110.38 105.01 30.36
N GLN A 337 -109.77 105.02 31.56
CA GLN A 337 -108.76 104.08 32.14
C GLN A 337 -109.32 102.66 32.47
N GLY A 338 -108.57 101.61 32.91
CA GLY A 338 -107.12 101.36 33.14
C GLY A 338 -106.81 100.48 34.40
N SER A 339 -105.65 99.76 34.43
CA SER A 339 -104.99 99.06 35.61
C SER A 339 -105.62 97.71 36.10
N THR A 340 -104.96 96.54 36.37
CA THR A 340 -103.84 96.04 37.27
C THR A 340 -104.19 95.90 38.78
N LEU A 341 -103.76 94.91 39.61
CA LEU A 341 -102.95 93.65 39.53
C LEU A 341 -103.00 92.90 40.91
N GLU A 342 -102.78 91.56 41.03
CA GLU A 342 -102.55 90.84 42.32
C GLU A 342 -101.52 89.68 42.26
N SER A 343 -100.83 89.37 43.37
CA SER A 343 -99.50 88.70 43.34
C SER A 343 -99.10 87.72 44.49
N ASP A 344 -100.01 87.23 45.34
CA ASP A 344 -99.60 86.55 46.60
C ASP A 344 -99.49 85.00 46.59
N GLN A 345 -99.97 84.29 45.55
CA GLN A 345 -99.89 82.81 45.51
C GLN A 345 -98.49 82.26 45.21
N VAL A 346 -97.61 83.06 44.60
CA VAL A 346 -96.27 82.63 44.13
C VAL A 346 -95.34 82.25 45.28
N ILE A 347 -95.49 82.89 46.44
CA ILE A 347 -94.55 82.78 47.57
C ILE A 347 -94.65 81.42 48.27
N GLN A 348 -95.82 80.75 48.23
CA GLN A 348 -96.02 79.47 48.91
C GLN A 348 -95.51 78.29 48.08
N MET A 349 -95.70 78.30 46.75
CA MET A 349 -95.12 77.29 45.84
C MET A 349 -93.59 77.23 45.91
N LEU A 350 -92.93 78.39 46.05
CA LEU A 350 -91.46 78.47 46.11
C LEU A 350 -90.85 77.64 47.25
N LYS A 351 -91.53 77.56 48.41
CA LYS A 351 -91.03 76.81 49.57
C LYS A 351 -91.07 75.29 49.38
N GLU A 352 -92.11 74.77 48.75
CA GLU A 352 -92.25 73.34 48.49
C GLU A 352 -91.27 72.89 47.40
N GLN A 353 -91.04 73.73 46.39
CA GLN A 353 -90.02 73.53 45.38
C GLN A 353 -88.61 73.36 45.99
N HIS A 354 -88.17 74.27 46.85
CA HIS A 354 -86.83 74.21 47.46
C HIS A 354 -86.61 72.98 48.36
N LEU A 355 -87.65 72.50 49.06
CA LEU A 355 -87.56 71.26 49.84
C LEU A 355 -87.38 70.03 48.94
N HIS A 356 -88.04 70.01 47.79
CA HIS A 356 -87.88 68.95 46.80
C HIS A 356 -86.48 68.98 46.16
N GLU A 357 -86.02 70.17 45.73
CA GLU A 357 -84.66 70.40 45.21
C GLU A 357 -83.57 69.94 46.18
N THR A 358 -83.73 70.21 47.48
CA THR A 358 -82.73 69.79 48.49
C THR A 358 -82.58 68.27 48.54
N LYS A 359 -83.70 67.52 48.51
CA LYS A 359 -83.67 66.04 48.52
C LYS A 359 -83.12 65.44 47.23
N THR A 360 -83.41 66.05 46.07
CA THR A 360 -82.84 65.58 44.80
C THR A 360 -81.33 65.81 44.77
N LEU A 361 -80.84 66.93 45.32
CA LEU A 361 -79.41 67.19 45.50
C LEU A 361 -78.74 66.19 46.46
N GLU A 362 -79.35 65.86 47.60
CA GLU A 362 -78.83 64.85 48.55
C GLU A 362 -78.68 63.47 47.87
N THR A 363 -79.70 63.01 47.15
CA THR A 363 -79.62 61.73 46.40
C THR A 363 -78.58 61.78 45.29
N ARG A 364 -78.41 62.93 44.61
CA ARG A 364 -77.40 63.09 43.58
C ARG A 364 -75.97 63.10 44.15
N ILE A 365 -75.76 63.68 45.34
CA ILE A 365 -74.48 63.63 46.06
C ILE A 365 -74.13 62.18 46.42
N ALA A 366 -75.04 61.44 47.04
CA ALA A 366 -74.80 60.03 47.40
C ALA A 366 -74.51 59.15 46.17
N GLN A 367 -75.15 59.43 45.03
CA GLN A 367 -74.84 58.75 43.77
C GLN A 367 -73.43 59.13 43.25
N LEU A 368 -73.07 60.41 43.26
CA LEU A 368 -71.74 60.87 42.84
C LEU A 368 -70.61 60.33 43.74
N GLU A 369 -70.85 60.17 45.04
CA GLU A 369 -69.90 59.53 45.96
C GLU A 369 -69.68 58.05 45.62
N LYS A 370 -70.75 57.33 45.26
CA LYS A 370 -70.64 55.95 44.79
C LYS A 370 -69.90 55.88 43.45
N GLU A 371 -70.29 56.69 42.46
CA GLU A 371 -69.63 56.78 41.15
C GLU A 371 -68.13 57.10 41.31
N ARG A 372 -67.76 57.97 42.28
CA ARG A 372 -66.36 58.24 42.62
C ARG A 372 -65.63 57.00 43.16
N ILE A 373 -66.23 56.27 44.10
CA ILE A 373 -65.60 55.06 44.68
C ILE A 373 -65.40 53.98 43.61
N ASP A 374 -66.42 53.76 42.77
CA ASP A 374 -66.34 52.79 41.68
C ASP A 374 -65.20 53.15 40.69
N VAL A 375 -65.07 54.44 40.30
CA VAL A 375 -63.96 54.94 39.47
C VAL A 375 -62.59 54.86 40.17
N GLU A 376 -62.50 55.12 41.48
CA GLU A 376 -61.25 54.97 42.24
C GLU A 376 -60.80 53.51 42.30
N ASN A 377 -61.73 52.56 42.40
CA ASN A 377 -61.45 51.12 42.34
C ASN A 377 -61.00 50.69 40.94
N GLU A 378 -61.72 51.05 39.88
CA GLU A 378 -61.36 50.74 38.49
C GLU A 378 -59.96 51.30 38.13
N LEU A 379 -59.65 52.52 38.57
CA LEU A 379 -58.33 53.12 38.38
C LEU A 379 -57.24 52.36 39.16
N GLY A 380 -57.54 51.91 40.38
CA GLY A 380 -56.64 51.10 41.20
C GLY A 380 -56.33 49.74 40.57
N GLU A 381 -57.35 49.04 40.06
CA GLU A 381 -57.18 47.77 39.35
C GLU A 381 -56.41 47.96 38.04
N SER A 382 -56.75 48.96 37.22
CA SER A 382 -56.02 49.27 35.98
C SER A 382 -54.55 49.62 36.23
N LEU A 383 -54.25 50.35 37.31
CA LEU A 383 -52.88 50.70 37.67
C LEU A 383 -52.10 49.49 38.18
N LYS A 384 -52.75 48.57 38.92
CA LYS A 384 -52.16 47.29 39.32
C LYS A 384 -51.87 46.40 38.11
N GLU A 385 -52.81 46.25 37.18
CA GLU A 385 -52.60 45.46 35.95
C GLU A 385 -51.44 46.03 35.13
N ARG A 386 -51.35 47.36 34.99
CA ARG A 386 -50.20 48.02 34.31
C ARG A 386 -48.87 47.77 35.03
N LEU A 387 -48.85 47.72 36.36
CA LEU A 387 -47.63 47.35 37.12
C LEU A 387 -47.22 45.90 36.87
N GLU A 388 -48.18 44.96 36.88
CA GLU A 388 -47.94 43.54 36.55
C GLU A 388 -47.44 43.37 35.10
N GLN A 389 -48.02 44.11 34.13
CA GLN A 389 -47.54 44.13 32.74
C GLN A 389 -46.12 44.71 32.61
N ILE A 390 -45.79 45.79 33.34
CA ILE A 390 -44.43 46.36 33.38
C ILE A 390 -43.43 45.36 33.97
N GLU A 391 -43.80 44.64 35.04
CA GLU A 391 -42.95 43.62 35.64
C GLU A 391 -42.75 42.42 34.71
N HIS A 392 -43.80 41.95 34.02
CA HIS A 392 -43.70 40.94 32.98
C HIS A 392 -42.73 41.37 31.86
N LEU A 393 -42.84 42.60 31.34
CA LEU A 393 -41.93 43.13 30.31
C LEU A 393 -40.49 43.24 30.80
N ARG A 394 -40.27 43.65 32.07
CA ARG A 394 -38.93 43.68 32.69
C ARG A 394 -38.34 42.27 32.81
N ASN A 395 -39.14 41.29 33.22
CA ASN A 395 -38.70 39.89 33.31
C ASN A 395 -38.39 39.30 31.93
N GLN A 396 -39.21 39.59 30.91
CA GLN A 396 -38.94 39.18 29.52
C GLN A 396 -37.68 39.83 28.96
N ALA A 397 -37.43 41.12 29.23
CA ALA A 397 -36.21 41.81 28.83
C ALA A 397 -34.97 41.22 29.54
N ARG A 398 -35.08 40.88 30.82
CA ARG A 398 -34.01 40.20 31.58
C ARG A 398 -33.69 38.83 30.99
N LEU A 399 -34.71 38.03 30.67
CA LEU A 399 -34.53 36.70 30.08
C LEU A 399 -33.81 36.78 28.73
N LYS A 400 -34.27 37.68 27.83
CA LYS A 400 -33.62 37.93 26.53
C LYS A 400 -32.18 38.42 26.66
N SER A 401 -31.87 39.20 27.70
CA SER A 401 -30.49 39.64 27.97
C SER A 401 -29.58 38.48 28.37
N ILE A 402 -30.10 37.51 29.13
CA ILE A 402 -29.38 36.27 29.48
C ILE A 402 -29.18 35.41 28.24
N GLU A 403 -30.26 35.13 27.48
CA GLU A 403 -30.20 34.36 26.23
C GLU A 403 -29.21 34.95 25.21
N TYR A 404 -29.15 36.28 25.09
CA TYR A 404 -28.18 36.97 24.25
C TYR A 404 -26.74 36.82 24.76
N HIS A 405 -26.52 36.87 26.07
CA HIS A 405 -25.19 36.65 26.67
C HIS A 405 -24.70 35.21 26.48
N ASP A 406 -25.60 34.23 26.66
CA ASP A 406 -25.31 32.81 26.43
C ASP A 406 -25.02 32.53 24.96
N SER A 407 -25.77 33.16 24.04
CA SER A 407 -25.54 33.08 22.59
C SER A 407 -24.18 33.67 22.18
N LEU A 408 -23.81 34.85 22.72
CA LEU A 408 -22.48 35.44 22.50
C LEU A 408 -21.37 34.53 23.05
N THR A 409 -21.57 33.93 24.21
CA THR A 409 -20.59 33.03 24.84
C THR A 409 -20.43 31.74 24.04
N SER A 410 -21.53 31.14 23.58
CA SER A 410 -21.52 29.96 22.70
C SER A 410 -20.86 30.25 21.34
N MET A 411 -21.14 31.42 20.76
CA MET A 411 -20.47 31.88 19.53
C MET A 411 -18.97 32.07 19.73
N ALA A 412 -18.55 32.67 20.85
CA ALA A 412 -17.13 32.83 21.18
C ALA A 412 -16.42 31.48 21.37
N GLN A 413 -17.06 30.50 22.02
CA GLN A 413 -16.55 29.14 22.18
C GLN A 413 -16.40 28.44 20.82
N ARG A 414 -17.43 28.48 19.96
CA ARG A 414 -17.37 27.90 18.61
C ARG A 414 -16.28 28.56 17.76
N ASN A 415 -16.14 29.88 17.82
CA ASN A 415 -15.05 30.58 17.12
C ASN A 415 -13.66 30.18 17.64
N GLN A 416 -13.51 29.94 18.95
CA GLN A 416 -12.26 29.44 19.53
C GLN A 416 -11.96 28.00 19.09
N GLU A 417 -12.97 27.16 18.91
CA GLU A 417 -12.83 25.79 18.39
C GLU A 417 -12.42 25.81 16.90
N ILE A 418 -13.06 26.65 16.08
CA ILE A 418 -12.68 26.88 14.68
C ILE A 418 -11.21 27.29 14.59
N LEU A 419 -10.76 28.29 15.37
CA LEU A 419 -9.36 28.74 15.37
C LEU A 419 -8.36 27.63 15.77
N LYS A 420 -8.76 26.72 16.67
CA LYS A 420 -7.93 25.54 17.02
C LYS A 420 -7.88 24.53 15.88
N SER A 421 -9.01 24.27 15.24
CA SER A 421 -9.10 23.38 14.07
C SER A 421 -8.29 23.91 12.88
N ASP A 422 -8.37 25.21 12.59
CA ASP A 422 -7.59 25.86 11.53
C ASP A 422 -6.08 25.76 11.79
N ALA A 423 -5.65 26.03 13.04
CA ALA A 423 -4.25 25.85 13.43
C ALA A 423 -3.77 24.39 13.30
N GLN A 424 -4.62 23.42 13.60
CA GLN A 424 -4.31 22.00 13.38
C GLN A 424 -4.25 21.65 11.88
N ILE A 425 -5.15 22.19 11.07
CA ILE A 425 -5.15 22.04 9.61
C ILE A 425 -3.86 22.60 9.01
N ASP A 426 -3.41 23.78 9.44
CA ASP A 426 -2.17 24.38 8.93
C ASP A 426 -0.91 23.66 9.41
N LEU A 427 -0.91 23.09 10.62
CA LEU A 427 0.14 22.17 11.07
C LEU A 427 0.19 20.91 10.18
N LEU A 428 -0.96 20.28 9.90
CA LEU A 428 -1.04 19.09 9.03
C LEU A 428 -0.64 19.40 7.59
N LYS A 429 -1.05 20.55 7.02
CA LYS A 429 -0.57 21.02 5.70
C LYS A 429 0.95 21.19 5.68
N THR A 430 1.54 21.70 6.76
CA THR A 430 2.99 21.90 6.88
C THR A 430 3.72 20.56 6.95
N GLN A 431 3.20 19.61 7.73
CA GLN A 431 3.73 18.23 7.77
C GLN A 431 3.61 17.52 6.42
N LEU A 432 2.48 17.67 5.72
CA LEU A 432 2.29 17.11 4.38
C LEU A 432 3.28 17.69 3.36
N LYS A 433 3.50 19.02 3.37
CA LYS A 433 4.52 19.66 2.53
C LYS A 433 5.94 19.16 2.83
N ALA A 434 6.28 19.00 4.11
CA ALA A 434 7.58 18.45 4.51
C ALA A 434 7.76 16.99 4.06
N ALA A 435 6.71 16.17 4.16
CA ALA A 435 6.72 14.78 3.69
C ALA A 435 6.84 14.68 2.16
N LEU A 436 6.19 15.56 1.40
CA LEU A 436 6.34 15.65 -0.05
C LEU A 436 7.77 16.03 -0.45
N LEU A 437 8.36 17.07 0.16
CA LEU A 437 9.75 17.45 -0.08
C LEU A 437 10.74 16.33 0.28
N ALA A 438 10.49 15.58 1.36
CA ALA A 438 11.28 14.42 1.73
C ALA A 438 11.17 13.28 0.69
N ARG A 439 9.96 12.99 0.19
CA ARG A 439 9.73 12.03 -0.91
C ARG A 439 10.45 12.46 -2.19
N ASP A 440 10.38 13.73 -2.54
CA ASP A 440 10.95 14.25 -3.79
C ASP A 440 12.47 14.17 -3.75
N SER A 441 13.11 14.59 -2.65
CA SER A 441 14.57 14.41 -2.46
C SER A 441 15.03 12.95 -2.40
N GLN A 442 14.21 12.03 -1.87
CA GLN A 442 14.46 10.58 -2.00
C GLN A 442 14.37 10.11 -3.46
N THR A 443 13.42 10.65 -4.23
CA THR A 443 13.23 10.32 -5.65
C THR A 443 14.43 10.80 -6.48
N ASP A 444 14.92 12.02 -6.22
CA ASP A 444 16.12 12.57 -6.85
C ASP A 444 17.39 11.78 -6.48
N SER A 445 17.49 11.32 -5.23
CA SER A 445 18.59 10.44 -4.79
C SER A 445 18.55 9.08 -5.50
N ILE A 446 17.37 8.47 -5.64
CA ILE A 446 17.19 7.22 -6.40
C ILE A 446 17.52 7.43 -7.88
N ALA A 447 17.12 8.55 -8.48
CA ALA A 447 17.44 8.89 -9.86
C ALA A 447 18.96 9.05 -10.06
N SER A 448 19.64 9.74 -9.14
CA SER A 448 21.08 9.93 -9.13
C SER A 448 21.83 8.60 -8.98
N LEU A 449 21.42 7.73 -8.05
CA LEU A 449 22.00 6.40 -7.87
C LEU A 449 21.82 5.52 -9.11
N LYS A 450 20.63 5.55 -9.75
CA LYS A 450 20.37 4.85 -11.02
C LYS A 450 21.26 5.37 -12.15
N HIS A 451 21.49 6.68 -12.22
CA HIS A 451 22.35 7.28 -13.24
C HIS A 451 23.81 6.86 -13.05
N ASN A 452 24.35 6.98 -11.83
CA ASN A 452 25.71 6.56 -11.49
C ASN A 452 25.92 5.06 -11.77
N TRP A 453 24.97 4.20 -11.37
CA TRP A 453 25.05 2.76 -11.63
C TRP A 453 24.98 2.43 -13.13
N PHE A 454 24.21 3.19 -13.91
CA PHE A 454 24.18 3.05 -15.36
C PHE A 454 25.48 3.50 -16.03
N GLU A 455 26.11 4.59 -15.56
CA GLU A 455 27.44 4.98 -16.03
C GLU A 455 28.51 3.94 -15.69
N GLU A 456 28.51 3.41 -14.47
CA GLU A 456 29.44 2.36 -14.02
C GLU A 456 29.27 1.07 -14.83
N LEU A 457 28.04 0.62 -15.07
CA LEU A 457 27.77 -0.52 -15.94
C LEU A 457 28.19 -0.23 -17.40
N GLN A 458 28.11 1.02 -17.85
CA GLN A 458 28.53 1.41 -19.19
C GLN A 458 30.07 1.50 -19.31
N THR A 459 30.80 1.86 -18.25
CA THR A 459 32.28 1.82 -18.25
C THR A 459 32.79 0.39 -18.15
N GLU A 460 32.21 -0.47 -17.32
CA GLU A 460 32.51 -1.91 -17.30
C GLU A 460 32.26 -2.59 -18.65
N LEU A 461 31.14 -2.26 -19.32
CA LEU A 461 30.88 -2.79 -20.65
C LEU A 461 31.93 -2.33 -21.67
N LYS A 462 32.35 -1.06 -21.62
CA LYS A 462 33.42 -0.52 -22.48
C LYS A 462 34.74 -1.25 -22.24
N THR A 463 35.21 -1.36 -21.00
CA THR A 463 36.48 -2.04 -20.69
C THR A 463 36.44 -3.51 -21.10
N ALA A 464 35.34 -4.23 -20.84
CA ALA A 464 35.17 -5.60 -21.32
C ALA A 464 35.20 -5.72 -22.85
N THR A 465 34.64 -4.76 -23.60
CA THR A 465 34.77 -4.75 -25.06
C THR A 465 36.19 -4.41 -25.55
N GLU A 466 36.92 -3.55 -24.83
CA GLU A 466 38.33 -3.24 -25.11
C GLU A 466 39.24 -4.47 -24.86
N GLU A 467 39.00 -5.23 -23.78
CA GLU A 467 39.69 -6.49 -23.51
C GLU A 467 39.36 -7.57 -24.56
N LEU A 468 38.10 -7.69 -24.99
CA LEU A 468 37.68 -8.65 -26.01
C LEU A 468 38.29 -8.30 -27.38
N THR A 469 38.31 -7.01 -27.76
CA THR A 469 38.97 -6.58 -29.00
C THR A 469 40.48 -6.77 -28.95
N ARG A 470 41.13 -6.50 -27.81
CA ARG A 470 42.56 -6.79 -27.62
C ARG A 470 42.89 -8.27 -27.74
N THR A 471 42.19 -9.14 -27.01
CA THR A 471 42.42 -10.60 -27.06
C THR A 471 42.14 -11.17 -28.45
N ARG A 472 41.19 -10.59 -29.20
CA ARG A 472 40.97 -10.91 -30.61
C ARG A 472 42.15 -10.54 -31.50
N VAL A 473 42.75 -9.36 -31.33
CA VAL A 473 43.97 -8.97 -32.07
C VAL A 473 45.13 -9.90 -31.73
N GLU A 474 45.35 -10.22 -30.44
CA GLU A 474 46.41 -11.15 -30.02
C GLU A 474 46.21 -12.57 -30.62
N LEU A 475 44.96 -13.02 -30.79
CA LEU A 475 44.61 -14.27 -31.48
C LEU A 475 44.84 -14.20 -32.99
N GLU A 476 44.46 -13.10 -33.65
CA GLU A 476 44.67 -12.88 -35.09
C GLU A 476 46.17 -12.81 -35.42
N GLU A 477 46.98 -12.12 -34.61
CA GLU A 477 48.44 -12.15 -34.72
C GLU A 477 49.02 -13.55 -34.47
N GLY A 478 48.50 -14.28 -33.47
CA GLY A 478 48.91 -15.66 -33.20
C GLY A 478 48.65 -16.59 -34.39
N SER A 479 47.49 -16.45 -35.03
CA SER A 479 47.11 -17.14 -36.26
C SER A 479 48.01 -16.77 -37.44
N GLU A 480 48.38 -15.50 -37.60
CA GLU A 480 49.30 -15.07 -38.65
C GLU A 480 50.73 -15.60 -38.40
N ARG A 481 51.22 -15.54 -37.16
CA ARG A 481 52.51 -16.13 -36.75
C ARG A 481 52.54 -17.64 -37.03
N GLU A 482 51.46 -18.35 -36.71
CA GLU A 482 51.33 -19.78 -37.01
C GLU A 482 51.30 -20.05 -38.53
N ARG A 483 50.60 -19.22 -39.31
CA ARG A 483 50.54 -19.33 -40.78
C ARG A 483 51.91 -19.09 -41.42
N MET A 484 52.64 -18.08 -40.95
CA MET A 484 54.01 -17.81 -41.39
C MET A 484 54.94 -18.99 -41.06
N LEU A 485 54.91 -19.51 -39.84
CA LEU A 485 55.71 -20.68 -39.44
C LEU A 485 55.35 -21.94 -40.23
N ARG A 486 54.08 -22.15 -40.58
CA ARG A 486 53.64 -23.24 -41.48
C ARG A 486 54.17 -23.05 -42.91
N ALA A 487 54.14 -21.83 -43.44
CA ALA A 487 54.66 -21.51 -44.77
C ALA A 487 56.19 -21.67 -44.83
N GLU A 488 56.90 -21.22 -43.80
CA GLU A 488 58.35 -21.40 -43.64
C GLU A 488 58.71 -22.88 -43.54
N ASN A 489 58.05 -23.66 -42.67
CA ASN A 489 58.25 -25.11 -42.58
C ASN A 489 57.97 -25.83 -43.92
N LYS A 490 56.95 -25.39 -44.68
CA LYS A 490 56.68 -25.92 -46.01
C LYS A 490 57.82 -25.62 -46.98
N SER A 491 58.32 -24.38 -46.99
CA SER A 491 59.48 -23.96 -47.81
C SER A 491 60.76 -24.71 -47.43
N LEU A 492 61.03 -24.91 -46.13
CA LEU A 492 62.17 -25.70 -45.65
C LEU A 492 62.08 -27.14 -46.14
N ARG A 493 60.92 -27.80 -45.96
CA ARG A 493 60.69 -29.17 -46.49
C ARG A 493 60.85 -29.25 -48.00
N GLU A 494 60.31 -28.28 -48.76
CA GLU A 494 60.42 -28.26 -50.22
C GLU A 494 61.88 -28.06 -50.68
N ASN A 495 62.64 -27.20 -50.00
CA ASN A 495 64.07 -27.00 -50.26
C ASN A 495 64.93 -28.20 -49.83
N GLU A 496 64.60 -28.87 -48.73
CA GLU A 496 65.25 -30.11 -48.29
C GLU A 496 64.97 -31.26 -49.27
N ILE A 497 63.71 -31.43 -49.70
CA ILE A 497 63.34 -32.41 -50.74
C ILE A 497 64.08 -32.09 -52.04
N ARG A 498 64.09 -30.83 -52.51
CA ARG A 498 64.83 -30.43 -53.71
C ARG A 498 66.33 -30.69 -53.57
N LYS A 499 66.95 -30.44 -52.41
CA LYS A 499 68.36 -30.77 -52.14
C LYS A 499 68.60 -32.28 -52.12
N VAL A 500 67.70 -33.07 -51.54
CA VAL A 500 67.79 -34.54 -51.54
C VAL A 500 67.65 -35.08 -52.96
N ASP A 501 66.73 -34.54 -53.77
CA ASP A 501 66.58 -34.90 -55.19
C ASP A 501 67.77 -34.44 -56.04
N GLU A 502 68.37 -33.29 -55.74
CA GLU A 502 69.60 -32.80 -56.40
C GLU A 502 70.82 -33.67 -56.03
N VAL A 503 70.99 -34.01 -54.75
CA VAL A 503 72.02 -34.96 -54.28
C VAL A 503 71.79 -36.35 -54.86
N LYS A 504 70.55 -36.82 -54.94
CA LYS A 504 70.18 -38.09 -55.59
C LYS A 504 70.41 -38.06 -57.10
N GLY A 505 70.15 -36.93 -57.75
CA GLY A 505 70.46 -36.68 -59.16
C GLY A 505 71.97 -36.68 -59.43
N LEU A 506 72.77 -36.11 -58.52
CA LEU A 506 74.23 -36.20 -58.54
C LEU A 506 74.72 -37.64 -58.29
N PHE A 507 74.13 -38.35 -57.33
CA PHE A 507 74.48 -39.74 -57.00
C PHE A 507 74.11 -40.74 -58.11
N MET A 508 73.11 -40.41 -58.94
CA MET A 508 72.71 -41.18 -60.13
C MET A 508 73.46 -40.76 -61.41
N ARG A 509 74.28 -39.70 -61.39
CA ARG A 509 74.99 -39.15 -62.56
C ARG A 509 76.51 -39.14 -62.42
N GLY A 510 77.04 -39.22 -61.19
CA GLY A 510 78.45 -39.42 -60.90
C GLY A 510 78.80 -40.90 -60.84
N ASN A 511 79.81 -41.32 -61.61
CA ASN A 511 80.18 -42.72 -61.77
C ASN A 511 80.40 -43.46 -60.45
N ILE A 512 79.83 -44.67 -60.42
CA ILE A 512 80.33 -45.82 -59.67
C ILE A 512 81.83 -45.97 -59.96
N GLU A 513 82.70 -45.79 -58.95
CA GLU A 513 83.86 -46.65 -58.71
C GLU A 513 84.65 -46.29 -57.42
N GLN A 514 85.07 -47.35 -56.70
CA GLN A 514 86.21 -47.42 -55.77
C GLN A 514 86.23 -46.59 -54.45
N ASN A 515 85.91 -47.28 -53.34
CA ASN A 515 86.64 -47.41 -52.05
C ASN A 515 85.63 -47.61 -50.89
N VAL A 516 85.42 -48.80 -50.30
CA VAL A 516 86.33 -49.72 -49.57
C VAL A 516 86.79 -49.17 -48.21
N ARG A 517 86.10 -49.64 -47.14
CA ARG A 517 86.40 -49.54 -45.69
C ARG A 517 86.18 -48.12 -45.08
N LYS A 518 85.69 -47.96 -43.86
CA LYS A 518 85.60 -48.89 -42.70
C LYS A 518 84.22 -48.85 -42.03
N GLU A 519 83.83 -49.96 -41.42
CA GLU A 519 82.82 -49.98 -40.36
C GLU A 519 83.41 -49.39 -39.05
N GLY A 520 82.59 -48.72 -38.25
CA GLY A 520 82.90 -48.40 -36.85
C GLY A 520 82.58 -46.97 -36.41
N VAL A 521 82.32 -46.86 -35.11
CA VAL A 521 82.12 -45.62 -34.31
C VAL A 521 80.77 -44.92 -34.53
N GLY A 522 79.81 -45.23 -33.65
CA GLY A 522 78.55 -44.49 -33.55
C GLY A 522 78.67 -43.22 -32.70
N TYR A 523 77.77 -42.27 -32.95
CA TYR A 523 77.55 -41.08 -32.14
C TYR A 523 76.05 -40.85 -31.91
N PHE A 524 75.44 -41.63 -31.01
CA PHE A 524 74.21 -41.21 -30.34
C PHE A 524 74.59 -40.19 -29.26
N ALA A 525 74.68 -38.91 -29.64
CA ALA A 525 75.02 -37.84 -28.72
C ALA A 525 73.75 -37.16 -28.16
N HIS A 526 73.45 -37.49 -26.90
CA HIS A 526 72.86 -36.58 -25.90
C HIS A 526 71.62 -35.76 -26.30
N PHE A 527 70.44 -36.34 -26.09
CA PHE A 527 69.34 -35.55 -25.56
C PHE A 527 69.65 -35.19 -24.11
N SER A 528 69.82 -33.90 -23.82
CA SER A 528 70.06 -33.42 -22.46
C SER A 528 68.89 -33.73 -21.54
N GLN A 529 69.12 -34.53 -20.50
CA GLN A 529 68.36 -34.40 -19.27
C GLN A 529 68.61 -33.01 -18.67
N LYS A 530 67.56 -32.35 -18.18
CA LYS A 530 67.66 -31.54 -16.96
C LYS A 530 66.56 -31.97 -15.99
N PRO A 531 66.82 -32.15 -14.68
CA PRO A 531 65.91 -32.84 -13.77
C PRO A 531 64.84 -31.93 -13.15
N PRO A 532 63.85 -32.50 -12.46
CA PRO A 532 62.83 -31.77 -11.71
C PRO A 532 63.26 -31.44 -10.27
N ALA A 533 62.89 -30.24 -9.82
CA ALA A 533 62.66 -29.78 -8.45
C ALA A 533 62.17 -28.32 -8.57
N GLY A 534 61.23 -27.79 -7.80
CA GLY A 534 60.66 -28.24 -6.54
C GLY A 534 60.43 -27.01 -5.66
N SER A 535 59.45 -27.05 -4.75
CA SER A 535 59.12 -25.99 -3.77
C SER A 535 58.89 -24.57 -4.32
N ALA A 536 57.62 -24.21 -4.48
CA ALA A 536 57.19 -22.84 -4.18
C ALA A 536 57.08 -22.68 -2.65
N PRO A 537 57.59 -21.57 -2.08
CA PRO A 537 57.17 -21.11 -0.76
C PRO A 537 56.56 -19.71 -0.84
N LEU A 538 55.34 -19.55 -0.32
CA LEU A 538 54.90 -18.29 0.27
C LEU A 538 55.77 -18.02 1.51
N PRO A 539 56.21 -16.77 1.71
CA PRO A 539 55.87 -16.06 2.95
C PRO A 539 55.23 -14.71 2.60
N ALA A 540 54.09 -14.37 3.18
CA ALA A 540 53.94 -13.85 4.54
C ALA A 540 54.44 -12.41 4.71
N THR A 541 53.50 -11.55 5.11
CA THR A 541 53.64 -10.14 5.47
C THR A 541 54.65 -9.87 6.60
N PRO A 542 55.22 -8.66 6.65
CA PRO A 542 55.52 -7.99 7.91
C PRO A 542 54.68 -6.71 8.07
N ALA A 543 53.97 -6.61 9.21
CA ALA A 543 53.52 -5.32 9.74
C ALA A 543 54.68 -4.61 10.45
N THR A 544 54.63 -3.27 10.59
CA THR A 544 55.06 -2.49 11.79
C THR A 544 55.07 -0.97 11.52
N THR A 545 54.08 -0.28 12.10
CA THR A 545 54.19 1.03 12.79
C THR A 545 54.68 2.28 12.03
N ARG A 546 53.74 3.24 11.82
CA ARG A 546 53.74 4.48 12.62
C ARG A 546 52.38 5.21 12.68
N ASP A 547 51.87 5.31 13.91
CA ASP A 547 50.81 6.21 14.40
C ASP A 547 51.31 7.69 14.47
N PRO A 548 50.50 8.75 14.71
CA PRO A 548 49.52 8.81 15.82
C PRO A 548 48.19 9.62 15.66
N ALA A 549 47.15 9.13 16.38
CA ALA A 549 46.13 9.89 17.15
C ALA A 549 45.18 10.89 16.42
N LEU A 550 43.93 11.16 16.86
CA LEU A 550 43.14 10.77 18.05
C LEU A 550 41.88 9.99 17.55
N GLY A 551 41.25 9.02 18.23
CA GLY A 551 40.72 9.02 19.60
C GLY A 551 39.28 9.57 19.62
N SER A 552 38.23 8.90 20.14
CA SER A 552 38.10 7.54 20.74
C SER A 552 36.62 7.12 20.84
N ASP A 553 36.35 5.82 20.80
CA ASP A 553 35.03 5.15 20.66
C ASP A 553 34.08 5.15 21.92
N PRO A 554 32.84 4.60 21.85
CA PRO A 554 31.72 4.86 22.79
C PRO A 554 31.61 3.81 23.93
N PRO A 555 30.50 3.67 24.72
CA PRO A 555 29.24 3.04 24.26
C PRO A 555 27.91 3.51 24.95
N GLN A 556 26.79 2.85 24.59
CA GLN A 556 25.47 2.81 25.25
C GLN A 556 25.49 2.14 26.67
N PRO A 557 24.35 1.96 27.40
CA PRO A 557 23.09 2.73 27.56
C PRO A 557 22.70 2.94 29.06
N ASP A 558 21.41 3.22 29.31
CA ASP A 558 20.55 2.85 30.47
C ASP A 558 20.03 3.90 31.49
N LEU A 559 18.70 3.84 31.61
CA LEU A 559 17.78 4.02 32.75
C LEU A 559 17.91 5.16 33.79
N SER A 560 16.73 5.77 34.01
CA SER A 560 16.09 5.99 35.34
C SER A 560 16.26 7.31 36.13
N THR A 561 15.20 8.13 36.01
CA THR A 561 14.32 8.55 37.14
C THR A 561 14.61 9.85 37.92
N HIS A 562 13.49 10.51 38.27
CA HIS A 562 13.23 11.54 39.29
C HIS A 562 13.38 13.03 38.96
N ALA A 563 12.21 13.69 38.93
CA ALA A 563 12.00 15.12 39.16
C ALA A 563 12.24 15.48 40.65
N PRO A 564 12.25 16.79 41.06
CA PRO A 564 11.01 17.56 41.15
C PRO A 564 11.11 19.06 40.75
N ALA A 565 9.95 19.71 40.67
CA ALA A 565 9.82 21.17 40.60
C ALA A 565 10.15 21.85 41.95
N PRO A 566 10.41 23.16 41.94
CA PRO A 566 9.44 24.14 42.48
C PRO A 566 9.42 25.46 41.66
N SER A 567 8.54 26.45 41.78
CA SER A 567 7.17 26.68 42.32
C SER A 567 6.96 28.22 42.32
N CYS A 568 5.72 28.73 42.21
CA CYS A 568 5.31 30.11 42.58
C CYS A 568 5.87 31.29 41.72
N SER A 569 5.20 32.44 41.53
CA SER A 569 3.85 32.90 41.94
C SER A 569 3.39 34.13 41.11
N PRO A 570 2.14 34.63 41.25
CA PRO A 570 1.49 35.55 40.29
C PRO A 570 1.42 37.02 40.75
N SER A 571 0.96 37.93 39.87
CA SER A 571 0.15 39.12 40.25
C SER A 571 -0.60 39.79 39.07
N PRO A 572 -1.68 40.55 39.33
CA PRO A 572 -2.59 41.08 38.29
C PRO A 572 -2.48 42.59 38.07
N HIS A 573 -2.96 43.09 36.93
CA HIS A 573 -3.42 44.48 36.81
C HIS A 573 -4.68 44.60 35.93
N ALA A 574 -5.72 45.20 36.51
CA ALA A 574 -6.91 45.65 35.78
C ALA A 574 -6.68 47.05 35.19
N SER A 575 -7.29 47.31 34.04
CA SER A 575 -7.50 48.66 33.50
C SER A 575 -8.82 48.72 32.73
N HIS A 576 -9.71 49.61 33.17
CA HIS A 576 -10.97 49.95 32.50
C HIS A 576 -10.72 50.68 31.16
N ILE A 577 -11.52 50.38 30.15
CA ILE A 577 -11.84 51.31 29.04
C ILE A 577 -13.36 51.22 28.76
N PRO A 578 -14.09 52.36 28.67
CA PRO A 578 -15.55 52.38 28.50
C PRO A 578 -16.03 52.12 27.05
N PRO A 579 -17.33 51.85 26.82
CA PRO A 579 -17.83 51.36 25.53
C PRO A 579 -18.04 52.47 24.49
N THR A 580 -17.68 52.20 23.24
CA THR A 580 -18.04 53.03 22.07
C THR A 580 -19.27 52.47 21.36
N THR A 581 -20.21 53.38 21.08
CA THR A 581 -21.49 53.12 20.39
C THR A 581 -21.33 52.85 18.88
N PRO A 582 -22.18 51.99 18.28
CA PRO A 582 -22.23 51.81 16.83
C PRO A 582 -23.12 52.88 16.14
N PRO A 583 -22.77 53.35 14.92
CA PRO A 583 -23.64 54.18 14.09
C PRO A 583 -24.71 53.36 13.32
N PRO A 584 -25.81 54.00 12.86
CA PRO A 584 -26.99 53.31 12.32
C PRO A 584 -26.86 52.89 10.83
N PRO A 585 -27.70 51.94 10.37
CA PRO A 585 -27.73 51.50 8.97
C PRO A 585 -28.38 52.55 8.05
N GLN A 586 -27.76 52.81 6.90
CA GLN A 586 -28.38 53.56 5.81
C GLN A 586 -29.04 52.62 4.78
N SER A 587 -30.18 53.05 4.27
CA SER A 587 -30.96 52.35 3.23
C SER A 587 -30.51 52.72 1.82
N SER A 588 -31.04 51.98 0.83
CA SER A 588 -30.93 52.20 -0.62
C SER A 588 -29.60 51.70 -1.23
N THR A 589 -29.54 51.24 -2.48
CA THR A 589 -30.54 51.30 -3.58
C THR A 589 -30.36 50.10 -4.53
N LEU A 590 -31.42 49.73 -5.27
CA LEU A 590 -31.30 48.97 -6.52
C LEU A 590 -30.52 49.78 -7.57
N VAL A 591 -29.59 49.11 -8.27
CA VAL A 591 -29.16 49.48 -9.63
C VAL A 591 -28.94 48.19 -10.42
N ASP A 592 -29.49 48.13 -11.63
CA ASP A 592 -29.38 47.00 -12.55
C ASP A 592 -27.96 46.83 -13.14
N PRO A 593 -27.62 45.66 -13.71
CA PRO A 593 -26.30 45.40 -14.26
C PRO A 593 -26.16 45.94 -15.69
N ASP A 594 -25.01 46.55 -16.01
CA ASP A 594 -24.58 46.66 -17.40
C ASP A 594 -23.09 46.32 -17.58
N SER A 595 -22.89 45.46 -18.58
CA SER A 595 -21.70 45.18 -19.37
C SER A 595 -20.38 45.85 -18.98
N SER A 596 -19.39 45.05 -18.58
CA SER A 596 -17.98 45.39 -18.74
C SER A 596 -17.14 44.13 -18.97
N SER A 597 -16.76 43.92 -20.22
CA SER A 597 -15.78 42.92 -20.62
C SER A 597 -14.42 43.22 -20.01
N VAL A 598 -13.85 42.28 -19.25
CA VAL A 598 -12.43 42.27 -18.91
C VAL A 598 -11.84 40.94 -19.34
N SER A 599 -11.16 40.96 -20.48
CA SER A 599 -10.28 39.88 -20.90
C SER A 599 -9.02 39.90 -20.04
N LEU A 600 -8.71 38.80 -19.36
CA LEU A 600 -7.38 38.54 -18.81
C LEU A 600 -7.02 37.09 -19.13
N ASP A 601 -6.02 36.93 -20.00
CA ASP A 601 -5.44 35.64 -20.35
C ASP A 601 -4.85 34.97 -19.10
N ASN A 602 -5.23 33.72 -18.86
CA ASN A 602 -4.73 32.93 -17.74
C ASN A 602 -4.37 31.52 -18.25
N PRO A 603 -3.13 31.29 -18.74
CA PRO A 603 -2.75 30.11 -19.52
C PRO A 603 -2.46 28.87 -18.66
N ALA A 604 -3.23 28.65 -17.59
CA ALA A 604 -2.94 27.67 -16.54
C ALA A 604 -4.16 26.83 -16.10
N LEU A 605 -5.23 26.78 -16.91
CA LEU A 605 -6.45 26.01 -16.61
C LEU A 605 -6.83 24.95 -17.68
N ASP A 606 -6.04 24.78 -18.73
CA ASP A 606 -6.39 23.88 -19.85
C ASP A 606 -6.05 22.39 -19.60
N ASP A 607 -5.20 22.08 -18.60
CA ASP A 607 -4.78 20.70 -18.31
C ASP A 607 -5.67 19.97 -17.27
N GLU A 608 -6.37 20.68 -16.37
CA GLU A 608 -7.28 20.03 -15.39
C GLU A 608 -8.65 19.67 -15.98
N ALA A 609 -8.95 20.10 -17.20
CA ALA A 609 -10.20 19.83 -17.91
C ALA A 609 -10.08 18.75 -19.01
N GLN A 610 -9.02 17.94 -19.03
CA GLN A 610 -8.97 16.71 -19.83
C GLN A 610 -9.99 15.69 -19.30
N LEU A 611 -11.24 15.86 -19.74
CA LEU A 611 -12.33 14.93 -19.55
C LEU A 611 -11.85 13.54 -20.00
N ASN A 612 -11.76 12.58 -19.07
CA ASN A 612 -11.31 11.23 -19.42
C ASN A 612 -12.38 10.56 -20.29
N PHE A 613 -12.23 10.70 -21.62
CA PHE A 613 -13.17 10.18 -22.62
C PHE A 613 -13.30 8.66 -22.56
N GLU A 614 -12.28 7.95 -22.06
CA GLU A 614 -12.32 6.51 -21.87
C GLU A 614 -13.20 6.12 -20.65
N TYR A 615 -13.06 6.84 -19.53
CA TYR A 615 -13.98 6.69 -18.39
C TYR A 615 -15.42 6.98 -18.79
N LEU A 616 -15.67 8.10 -19.48
CA LEU A 616 -17.00 8.46 -19.96
C LEU A 616 -17.54 7.39 -20.93
N ARG A 617 -16.73 6.91 -21.88
CA ARG A 617 -17.10 5.83 -22.81
C ARG A 617 -17.48 4.54 -22.07
N ASN A 618 -16.71 4.13 -21.08
CA ASN A 618 -16.97 2.92 -20.30
C ASN A 618 -18.25 3.04 -19.47
N THR A 619 -18.48 4.21 -18.84
CA THR A 619 -19.76 4.52 -18.17
C THR A 619 -20.93 4.43 -19.16
N LEU A 620 -20.85 5.09 -20.32
CA LEU A 620 -21.91 5.05 -21.34
C LEU A 620 -22.21 3.63 -21.82
N LEU A 621 -21.18 2.78 -22.01
CA LEU A 621 -21.35 1.37 -22.38
C LEU A 621 -22.10 0.57 -21.32
N GLN A 622 -21.75 0.72 -20.03
CA GLN A 622 -22.40 0.04 -18.92
C GLN A 622 -23.91 0.38 -18.82
N PHE A 623 -24.26 1.65 -19.09
CA PHE A 623 -25.67 2.09 -19.15
C PHE A 623 -26.43 1.59 -20.40
N LEU A 624 -25.75 1.21 -21.48
CA LEU A 624 -26.35 0.69 -22.71
C LEU A 624 -26.55 -0.83 -22.69
N GLU A 625 -25.66 -1.55 -21.99
CA GLU A 625 -25.69 -3.00 -21.76
C GLU A 625 -26.98 -3.42 -21.04
N HIS A 626 -27.34 -2.71 -19.97
CA HIS A 626 -28.58 -2.91 -19.22
C HIS A 626 -29.76 -2.13 -19.82
N LYS A 627 -30.80 -2.83 -20.29
CA LYS A 627 -31.98 -2.18 -20.90
C LYS A 627 -32.71 -1.26 -19.90
N GLU A 628 -32.84 -1.69 -18.65
CA GLU A 628 -33.46 -0.91 -17.56
C GLU A 628 -32.71 0.39 -17.19
N MET A 629 -31.42 0.50 -17.52
CA MET A 629 -30.59 1.65 -17.14
C MET A 629 -30.62 2.80 -18.16
N ARG A 630 -31.05 2.53 -19.40
CA ARG A 630 -31.07 3.50 -20.49
C ARG A 630 -31.91 4.78 -20.24
N PRO A 631 -33.06 4.74 -19.54
CA PRO A 631 -33.78 5.98 -19.17
C PRO A 631 -32.96 6.89 -18.23
N HIS A 632 -32.11 6.31 -17.38
CA HIS A 632 -31.20 7.05 -16.52
C HIS A 632 -30.06 7.68 -17.34
N LEU A 633 -29.55 6.96 -18.34
CA LEU A 633 -28.56 7.49 -19.29
C LEU A 633 -29.07 8.74 -20.03
N VAL A 634 -30.31 8.71 -20.53
CA VAL A 634 -30.93 9.87 -21.20
C VAL A 634 -31.07 11.06 -20.26
N ARG A 635 -31.36 10.82 -18.97
CA ARG A 635 -31.42 11.88 -17.95
C ARG A 635 -30.04 12.49 -17.67
N VAL A 636 -29.00 11.68 -17.52
CA VAL A 636 -27.63 12.15 -17.27
C VAL A 636 -27.06 12.90 -18.48
N LEU A 637 -27.21 12.33 -19.69
CA LEU A 637 -26.83 13.00 -20.93
C LEU A 637 -27.61 14.30 -21.16
N GLY A 638 -28.88 14.36 -20.76
CA GLY A 638 -29.69 15.59 -20.84
C GLY A 638 -29.15 16.72 -19.97
N VAL A 639 -28.56 16.43 -18.81
CA VAL A 639 -27.88 17.42 -17.95
C VAL A 639 -26.54 17.83 -18.54
N ILE A 640 -25.71 16.88 -18.97
CA ILE A 640 -24.36 17.16 -19.49
C ILE A 640 -24.44 17.94 -20.83
N LEU A 641 -25.29 17.49 -21.75
CA LEU A 641 -25.44 18.07 -23.10
C LEU A 641 -26.55 19.13 -23.18
N HIS A 642 -27.11 19.56 -22.05
CA HIS A 642 -28.09 20.64 -21.94
C HIS A 642 -29.31 20.49 -22.86
N PHE A 643 -29.84 19.26 -22.98
CA PHE A 643 -31.02 18.99 -23.81
C PHE A 643 -32.28 19.66 -23.26
N THR A 644 -33.11 20.18 -24.17
CA THR A 644 -34.41 20.74 -23.79
C THR A 644 -35.36 19.65 -23.27
N PRO A 645 -36.37 20.00 -22.45
CA PRO A 645 -37.40 19.06 -21.99
C PRO A 645 -38.24 18.42 -23.11
N GLN A 646 -38.13 18.90 -24.36
CA GLN A 646 -38.75 18.29 -25.54
C GLN A 646 -37.84 17.21 -26.15
N GLU A 647 -36.54 17.49 -26.25
CA GLU A 647 -35.53 16.52 -26.73
C GLU A 647 -35.38 15.34 -25.76
N ILE A 648 -35.33 15.59 -24.45
CA ILE A 648 -35.29 14.52 -23.43
C ILE A 648 -36.51 13.59 -23.58
N ARG A 649 -37.71 14.13 -23.81
CA ARG A 649 -38.92 13.32 -24.05
C ARG A 649 -38.86 12.54 -25.37
N ARG A 650 -38.30 13.13 -26.43
CA ARG A 650 -38.13 12.48 -27.75
C ARG A 650 -37.06 11.38 -27.75
N LEU A 651 -36.07 11.47 -26.86
CA LEU A 651 -35.06 10.44 -26.65
C LEU A 651 -35.58 9.32 -25.74
N ALA A 652 -36.26 9.67 -24.64
CA ALA A 652 -36.87 8.71 -23.72
C ALA A 652 -37.97 7.86 -24.38
N SER A 653 -38.62 8.32 -25.45
CA SER A 653 -39.61 7.54 -26.21
C SER A 653 -39.01 6.59 -27.26
N LYS A 654 -37.69 6.52 -27.39
CA LYS A 654 -36.94 5.62 -28.29
C LYS A 654 -36.12 4.55 -27.56
N VAL A 655 -36.13 4.62 -26.24
CA VAL A 655 -35.39 3.77 -25.29
C VAL A 655 -36.31 2.69 -24.74
#